data_AF-A0A6A6MUX4-F1
#
_entry.id   AF-A0A6A6MUX4-F1
#
_cell.length_a   1.000
_cell.length_b   1.000
_cell.length_c   1.000
_cell.angle_alpha   90.00
_cell.angle_beta   90.00
_cell.angle_gamma   90.00
#
_symmetry.space_group_name_H-M   'P 1'
#
loop_
_entity.id
_entity.type
_entity.pdbx_description
1 polymer ?
#
loop_
_entity_poly.entity_id
_entity_poly.type
_entity_poly.pdbx_seq_one_letter_code
_entity_poly.pdbx_strand_id
1 'polypeptide(L)'
;MEEKLIARLESAVARLEVLSSSGFRDRGVADFGGSDVSSDPSIIAFDDLLGQFFGRVSAAAEKIGGQVLEVTNIVHEAFSVQKELLVKAKKTQKPDLAGLAEFLKPLNEVITKANAMTEGKRSDFFNHLKSAADSLTAMAWIAYTGKDCGMSMPIAHVEDSWQMAEFYNNKILVEYKSKDPNHVEWAKAMKELYLPGLRDYVKSHYPLGPTWGVSGKAPTSSTSKAPAPPPPPPAYLFSAESSQPSSSKPKEGMAAVFQEINSSKSVTAGLRKVSADMKTKNLADRTGVVSASEKEGRTSSASISKAGPPKLELQMGRKWVVENQIGKRNLVIDDCDSKQSVYIFGCKDSVLQIQGKVNNITVDKCTKMGVVFMDVVAACEIVNCSGVEVQCQGSAPTVSVDNTSGCQLYLSKDSLGASITTAKSSEINVLVPGADPNGDWVEHALPQQFVNEFKDGRFVTTPVSHSGGSQSFIGINYGLVADNLPPPAATAKLLQSTSIQKVRLYGADPAVLKALANTGIGIVIGAANSDIPALASDPNSATQWINANILPYYPASKIIIVTVGNEVLLSGDQNLISQLLPAMQNMENALKAASLGGKVKVSTVHSMAVLSQSDPPSSGLFNPSYQDTMRGLLQFQRENGSPLAINPYPFFAYQSDPRPETLAFCLFQPNSGRVDSGNGIIYMNMFDAQVDAVRSALNAMGFKDIEILVAETGWPYRGDSNEVGPSIENARAYNGNLIAHLRSLVGTPLMPGKSVDTYLFALYDEDLKPGPGSERAFGLFKPDLSMIYDVGFSKSSLTPSTPKTPSPSAKPTGAVWCMPKSGVSDAQLQASLDYACGQGIDCSPIQPGGACFDPNTVVSHAAYAMNLYYQNSGKNSWNCDFSQTAALTSKNPSNLSLTSALFLVYTIPTMKQWPYVHILSVTMVVCTLVGVAEKQEEIHRIVNKEK
;
A
#
# COMPACT_ATOMS: atom_id res chain seq x y z
N MET A 1 -4.48 44.48 -47.67
CA MET A 1 -4.81 43.45 -46.65
C MET A 1 -6.09 42.71 -47.03
N GLU A 2 -6.94 43.34 -47.86
CA GLU A 2 -8.27 42.86 -48.22
C GLU A 2 -8.33 41.54 -48.99
N GLU A 3 -7.39 41.15 -49.86
CA GLU A 3 -7.51 39.89 -50.64
C GLU A 3 -7.78 38.66 -49.75
N LYS A 4 -7.07 38.53 -48.61
CA LYS A 4 -7.29 37.44 -47.65
C LYS A 4 -8.59 37.56 -46.85
N LEU A 5 -9.26 38.71 -46.90
CA LEU A 5 -10.59 38.92 -46.33
C LEU A 5 -11.68 38.65 -47.39
N ILE A 6 -11.47 39.12 -48.62
CA ILE A 6 -12.35 38.89 -49.78
C ILE A 6 -12.46 37.39 -50.06
N ALA A 7 -11.34 36.66 -50.22
CA ALA A 7 -11.37 35.21 -50.44
C ALA A 7 -12.04 34.42 -49.29
N ARG A 8 -12.00 34.95 -48.05
CA ARG A 8 -12.73 34.36 -46.91
C ARG A 8 -14.22 34.69 -46.92
N LEU A 9 -14.60 35.87 -47.38
CA LEU A 9 -16.00 36.26 -47.59
C LEU A 9 -16.62 35.47 -48.74
N GLU A 10 -15.95 35.35 -49.88
CA GLU A 10 -16.38 34.52 -51.01
C GLU A 10 -16.56 33.05 -50.62
N SER A 11 -15.60 32.48 -49.87
CA SER A 11 -15.74 31.11 -49.33
C SER A 11 -16.88 30.98 -48.32
N ALA A 12 -17.24 32.03 -47.59
CA ALA A 12 -18.39 32.03 -46.67
C ALA A 12 -19.73 32.17 -47.42
N VAL A 13 -19.79 33.00 -48.47
CA VAL A 13 -20.97 33.17 -49.34
C VAL A 13 -21.29 31.86 -50.06
N ALA A 14 -20.30 31.21 -50.68
CA ALA A 14 -20.51 29.92 -51.35
C ALA A 14 -21.06 28.84 -50.40
N ARG A 15 -20.64 28.83 -49.13
CA ARG A 15 -21.18 27.92 -48.10
C ARG A 15 -22.62 28.25 -47.72
N LEU A 16 -22.98 29.54 -47.67
CA LEU A 16 -24.35 29.98 -47.42
C LEU A 16 -25.29 29.67 -48.58
N GLU A 17 -24.82 29.71 -49.83
CA GLU A 17 -25.60 29.32 -51.01
C GLU A 17 -25.90 27.80 -51.04
N VAL A 18 -24.94 26.96 -50.60
CA VAL A 18 -25.16 25.52 -50.40
C VAL A 18 -26.16 25.22 -49.26
N LEU A 19 -26.14 26.01 -48.18
CA LEU A 19 -27.12 25.89 -47.09
C LEU A 19 -28.51 26.45 -47.45
N SER A 20 -28.57 27.46 -48.33
CA SER A 20 -29.82 28.03 -48.85
C SER A 20 -30.52 27.08 -49.83
N SER A 21 -29.75 26.43 -50.71
CA SER A 21 -30.27 25.51 -51.75
C SER A 21 -30.73 24.15 -51.21
N SER A 22 -30.52 23.84 -49.93
CA SER A 22 -30.96 22.60 -49.26
C SER A 22 -32.26 22.75 -48.44
N GLY A 23 -32.98 23.87 -48.58
CA GLY A 23 -34.26 24.11 -47.91
C GLY A 23 -35.47 23.37 -48.52
N PHE A 24 -36.08 22.45 -47.75
CA PHE A 24 -37.41 21.88 -47.92
C PHE A 24 -37.80 21.28 -49.29
N ARG A 25 -37.79 19.93 -49.39
CA ARG A 25 -38.88 19.18 -50.05
C ARG A 25 -39.03 17.72 -49.60
N ASP A 26 -40.16 17.15 -49.99
CA ASP A 26 -40.85 15.99 -49.38
C ASP A 26 -40.26 14.60 -49.78
N ARG A 27 -40.76 13.54 -49.13
CA ARG A 27 -40.42 12.13 -49.36
C ARG A 27 -40.65 11.68 -50.81
N GLY A 28 -39.69 10.95 -51.37
CA GLY A 28 -39.82 10.17 -52.61
C GLY A 28 -38.84 9.00 -52.64
N VAL A 29 -39.19 7.91 -53.34
CA VAL A 29 -38.38 6.67 -53.40
C VAL A 29 -37.90 6.41 -54.83
N ALA A 30 -36.58 6.41 -55.02
CA ALA A 30 -35.83 5.83 -56.13
C ALA A 30 -34.40 5.60 -55.62
N ASP A 31 -33.93 4.36 -55.51
CA ASP A 31 -33.26 3.55 -56.55
C ASP A 31 -31.79 3.97 -56.79
N PHE A 32 -30.85 3.06 -56.47
CA PHE A 32 -29.43 3.36 -56.29
C PHE A 32 -28.56 2.78 -57.43
N GLY A 33 -28.47 3.54 -58.53
CA GLY A 33 -27.59 3.24 -59.66
C GLY A 33 -26.18 3.85 -59.52
N GLY A 34 -25.25 3.12 -58.89
CA GLY A 34 -23.80 3.23 -59.13
C GLY A 34 -23.14 4.62 -59.12
N SER A 35 -23.14 5.32 -57.99
CA SER A 35 -22.26 6.49 -57.77
C SER A 35 -20.79 6.10 -57.60
N ASP A 36 -19.84 6.89 -58.13
CA ASP A 36 -18.42 6.64 -57.91
C ASP A 36 -18.03 6.87 -56.44
N VAL A 37 -17.42 5.85 -55.83
CA VAL A 37 -16.95 5.84 -54.43
C VAL A 37 -15.78 6.81 -54.22
N SER A 38 -15.12 7.29 -55.28
CA SER A 38 -14.16 8.41 -55.17
C SER A 38 -14.81 9.71 -54.70
N SER A 39 -16.11 9.91 -54.98
CA SER A 39 -16.87 11.11 -54.62
C SER A 39 -17.63 11.01 -53.29
N ASP A 40 -17.39 9.96 -52.49
CA ASP A 40 -17.97 9.82 -51.16
C ASP A 40 -17.44 10.91 -50.21
N PRO A 41 -18.30 11.68 -49.50
CA PRO A 41 -17.86 12.79 -48.64
C PRO A 41 -16.85 12.40 -47.56
N SER A 42 -16.87 11.16 -47.08
CA SER A 42 -15.89 10.67 -46.10
C SER A 42 -14.54 10.29 -46.73
N ILE A 43 -14.49 10.01 -48.04
CA ILE A 43 -13.22 9.80 -48.74
C ILE A 43 -12.59 11.14 -49.11
N ILE A 44 -13.41 12.11 -49.55
CA ILE A 44 -12.99 13.50 -49.79
C ILE A 44 -12.43 14.13 -48.50
N ALA A 45 -13.12 13.99 -47.37
CA ALA A 45 -12.65 14.52 -46.09
C ALA A 45 -11.33 13.88 -45.58
N PHE A 46 -10.93 12.72 -46.11
CA PHE A 46 -9.62 12.11 -45.80
C PHE A 46 -8.50 12.72 -46.66
N ASP A 47 -8.80 13.09 -47.91
CA ASP A 47 -7.88 13.86 -48.75
C ASP A 47 -7.69 15.28 -48.20
N ASP A 48 -8.77 15.92 -47.72
CA ASP A 48 -8.70 17.22 -47.03
C ASP A 48 -7.82 17.14 -45.77
N LEU A 49 -7.95 16.06 -44.97
CA LEU A 49 -7.08 15.81 -43.80
C LEU A 49 -5.61 15.70 -44.20
N LEU A 50 -5.28 14.97 -45.26
CA LEU A 50 -3.90 14.79 -45.71
C LEU A 50 -3.33 16.10 -46.29
N GLY A 51 -4.12 16.83 -47.08
CA GLY A 51 -3.75 18.14 -47.60
C GLY A 51 -3.53 19.18 -46.48
N GLN A 52 -4.38 19.17 -45.45
CA GLN A 52 -4.31 20.12 -44.33
C GLN A 52 -3.15 19.83 -43.35
N PHE A 53 -2.98 18.58 -42.95
CA PHE A 53 -2.06 18.21 -41.86
C PHE A 53 -0.77 17.56 -42.36
N PHE A 54 -0.85 16.57 -43.25
CA PHE A 54 0.34 15.80 -43.65
C PHE A 54 1.35 16.65 -44.42
N GLY A 55 0.88 17.63 -45.22
CA GLY A 55 1.75 18.57 -45.93
C GLY A 55 2.74 19.32 -45.03
N ARG A 56 2.38 19.62 -43.77
CA ARG A 56 3.31 20.21 -42.78
C ARG A 56 4.33 19.20 -42.25
N VAL A 57 3.93 17.94 -42.06
CA VAL A 57 4.85 16.86 -41.64
C VAL A 57 5.91 16.62 -42.72
N SER A 58 5.49 16.47 -43.98
CA SER A 58 6.42 16.29 -45.12
C SER A 58 7.37 17.47 -45.26
N ALA A 59 6.85 18.70 -45.31
CA ALA A 59 7.68 19.91 -45.47
C ALA A 59 8.59 20.22 -44.27
N ALA A 60 8.42 19.55 -43.12
CA ALA A 60 9.39 19.54 -42.03
C ALA A 60 10.40 18.39 -42.17
N ALA A 61 9.94 17.19 -42.50
CA ALA A 61 10.77 16.01 -42.71
C ALA A 61 11.77 16.16 -43.87
N GLU A 62 11.36 16.80 -44.97
CA GLU A 62 12.21 17.11 -46.13
C GLU A 62 13.41 18.00 -45.78
N LYS A 63 13.26 18.89 -44.80
CA LYS A 63 14.33 19.79 -44.32
C LYS A 63 15.29 19.10 -43.35
N ILE A 64 14.82 18.08 -42.64
CA ILE A 64 15.60 17.24 -41.74
C ILE A 64 16.38 16.18 -42.54
N GLY A 65 15.71 15.57 -43.53
CA GLY A 65 16.25 14.51 -44.37
C GLY A 65 16.47 13.18 -43.65
N GLY A 66 17.22 12.30 -44.30
CA GLY A 66 17.63 10.99 -43.78
C GLY A 66 16.48 10.15 -43.23
N GLN A 67 16.73 9.47 -42.11
CA GLN A 67 15.79 8.51 -41.53
C GLN A 67 14.47 9.13 -41.04
N VAL A 68 14.43 10.44 -40.78
CA VAL A 68 13.19 11.15 -40.41
C VAL A 68 12.28 11.31 -41.64
N LEU A 69 12.86 11.61 -42.80
CA LEU A 69 12.13 11.63 -44.08
C LEU A 69 11.69 10.21 -44.48
N GLU A 70 12.56 9.21 -44.35
CA GLU A 70 12.23 7.81 -44.62
C GLU A 70 11.02 7.32 -43.81
N VAL A 71 11.01 7.52 -42.48
CA VAL A 71 9.88 7.08 -41.66
C VAL A 71 8.62 7.93 -41.89
N THR A 72 8.77 9.22 -42.22
CA THR A 72 7.64 10.08 -42.60
C THR A 72 6.95 9.55 -43.86
N ASN A 73 7.71 9.10 -44.85
CA ASN A 73 7.15 8.49 -46.06
C ASN A 73 6.39 7.18 -45.76
N ILE A 74 6.80 6.41 -44.75
CA ILE A 74 6.07 5.22 -44.27
C ILE A 74 4.76 5.62 -43.56
N VAL A 75 4.73 6.75 -42.84
CA VAL A 75 3.47 7.29 -42.30
C VAL A 75 2.53 7.71 -43.44
N HIS A 76 3.03 8.37 -44.48
CA HIS A 76 2.22 8.72 -45.67
C HIS A 76 1.65 7.47 -46.37
N GLU A 77 2.46 6.42 -46.51
CA GLU A 77 2.08 5.12 -47.05
C GLU A 77 0.97 4.46 -46.20
N ALA A 78 1.06 4.52 -44.86
CA ALA A 78 0.06 3.96 -43.95
C ALA A 78 -1.30 4.68 -44.06
N PHE A 79 -1.30 6.02 -44.11
CA PHE A 79 -2.51 6.79 -44.38
C PHE A 79 -3.10 6.48 -45.77
N SER A 80 -2.25 6.39 -46.80
CA SER A 80 -2.67 6.06 -48.17
C SER A 80 -3.35 4.69 -48.24
N VAL A 81 -2.75 3.68 -47.59
CA VAL A 81 -3.34 2.33 -47.46
C VAL A 81 -4.64 2.37 -46.65
N GLN A 82 -4.73 3.16 -45.57
CA GLN A 82 -5.98 3.31 -44.82
C GLN A 82 -7.10 3.90 -45.70
N LYS A 83 -6.81 4.89 -46.56
CA LYS A 83 -7.77 5.41 -47.54
C LYS A 83 -8.27 4.32 -48.49
N GLU A 84 -7.36 3.53 -49.07
CA GLU A 84 -7.72 2.43 -49.95
C GLU A 84 -8.60 1.39 -49.25
N LEU A 85 -8.31 1.08 -47.98
CA LEU A 85 -9.13 0.19 -47.17
C LEU A 85 -10.52 0.78 -46.90
N LEU A 86 -10.67 2.08 -46.63
CA LEU A 86 -11.99 2.71 -46.48
C LEU A 86 -12.80 2.70 -47.78
N VAL A 87 -12.15 2.92 -48.94
CA VAL A 87 -12.77 2.76 -50.27
C VAL A 87 -13.16 1.30 -50.55
N LYS A 88 -12.37 0.34 -50.07
CA LYS A 88 -12.62 -1.11 -50.19
C LYS A 88 -13.80 -1.53 -49.31
N ALA A 89 -13.86 -1.09 -48.05
CA ALA A 89 -14.94 -1.40 -47.10
C ALA A 89 -16.31 -1.06 -47.69
N LYS A 90 -16.48 0.15 -48.24
CA LYS A 90 -17.72 0.60 -48.91
C LYS A 90 -18.14 -0.28 -50.11
N LYS A 91 -17.20 -1.04 -50.69
CA LYS A 91 -17.41 -1.94 -51.85
C LYS A 91 -17.52 -3.43 -51.47
N THR A 92 -17.31 -3.79 -50.20
CA THR A 92 -17.31 -5.18 -49.72
C THR A 92 -18.28 -5.38 -48.57
N GLN A 93 -18.93 -6.54 -48.51
CA GLN A 93 -19.66 -6.95 -47.31
C GLN A 93 -18.70 -7.02 -46.11
N LYS A 94 -19.21 -6.71 -44.90
CA LYS A 94 -18.46 -6.85 -43.64
C LYS A 94 -17.88 -8.26 -43.54
N PRO A 95 -16.55 -8.42 -43.43
CA PRO A 95 -15.92 -9.74 -43.32
C PRO A 95 -16.17 -10.37 -41.95
N ASP A 96 -15.94 -11.67 -41.87
CA ASP A 96 -15.74 -12.38 -40.61
C ASP A 96 -14.33 -12.11 -40.04
N LEU A 97 -13.99 -12.72 -38.90
CA LEU A 97 -12.72 -12.46 -38.21
C LEU A 97 -11.49 -12.84 -39.08
N ALA A 98 -11.60 -13.88 -39.91
CA ALA A 98 -10.54 -14.31 -40.81
C ALA A 98 -10.39 -13.37 -42.01
N GLY A 99 -11.51 -13.01 -42.65
CA GLY A 99 -11.54 -12.04 -43.74
C GLY A 99 -11.12 -10.63 -43.30
N LEU A 100 -11.33 -10.27 -42.03
CA LEU A 100 -10.86 -9.01 -41.46
C LEU A 100 -9.31 -8.99 -41.35
N ALA A 101 -8.70 -10.09 -40.92
CA ALA A 101 -7.24 -10.21 -40.90
C ALA A 101 -6.63 -10.12 -42.31
N GLU A 102 -7.24 -10.74 -43.32
CA GLU A 102 -6.83 -10.58 -44.73
C GLU A 102 -7.06 -9.14 -45.24
N PHE A 103 -8.19 -8.52 -44.86
CA PHE A 103 -8.52 -7.14 -45.24
C PHE A 103 -7.51 -6.14 -44.70
N LEU A 104 -7.07 -6.27 -43.44
CA LEU A 104 -6.14 -5.37 -42.76
C LEU A 104 -4.67 -5.62 -43.13
N LYS A 105 -4.35 -6.75 -43.76
CA LYS A 105 -2.97 -7.15 -44.10
C LYS A 105 -2.11 -6.05 -44.73
N PRO A 106 -2.57 -5.25 -45.72
CA PRO A 106 -1.73 -4.20 -46.32
C PRO A 106 -1.29 -3.12 -45.31
N LEU A 107 -2.17 -2.76 -44.36
CA LEU A 107 -1.85 -1.80 -43.31
C LEU A 107 -0.83 -2.39 -42.31
N ASN A 108 -1.00 -3.67 -41.96
CA ASN A 108 -0.08 -4.39 -41.08
C ASN A 108 1.34 -4.48 -41.69
N GLU A 109 1.47 -4.70 -43.00
CA GLU A 109 2.76 -4.72 -43.70
C GLU A 109 3.50 -3.36 -43.58
N VAL A 110 2.78 -2.23 -43.67
CA VAL A 110 3.37 -0.89 -43.47
C VAL A 110 3.71 -0.64 -41.98
N ILE A 111 2.90 -1.13 -41.04
CA ILE A 111 3.22 -1.07 -39.60
C ILE A 111 4.50 -1.87 -39.29
N THR A 112 4.65 -3.07 -39.85
CA THR A 112 5.89 -3.87 -39.72
C THR A 112 7.10 -3.13 -40.32
N LYS A 113 6.93 -2.48 -41.48
CA LYS A 113 7.96 -1.66 -42.14
C LYS A 113 8.44 -0.51 -41.25
N ALA A 114 7.52 0.17 -40.55
CA ALA A 114 7.86 1.23 -39.60
C ALA A 114 8.57 0.70 -38.35
N ASN A 115 8.05 -0.39 -37.75
CA ASN A 115 8.65 -1.01 -36.56
C ASN A 115 10.08 -1.50 -36.82
N ALA A 116 10.35 -2.09 -37.98
CA ALA A 116 11.69 -2.54 -38.38
C ALA A 116 12.74 -1.41 -38.40
N MET A 117 12.35 -0.14 -38.62
CA MET A 117 13.27 0.99 -38.50
C MET A 117 13.69 1.29 -37.04
N THR A 118 12.94 0.81 -36.05
CA THR A 118 13.24 0.99 -34.62
C THR A 118 14.11 -0.12 -34.03
N GLU A 119 14.34 -1.20 -34.76
CA GLU A 119 15.07 -2.39 -34.32
C GLU A 119 16.60 -2.28 -34.52
N GLY A 120 17.36 -3.06 -33.75
CA GLY A 120 18.82 -3.14 -33.89
C GLY A 120 19.60 -2.03 -33.20
N LYS A 121 20.62 -1.47 -33.86
CA LYS A 121 21.48 -0.45 -33.27
C LYS A 121 20.76 0.90 -33.26
N ARG A 122 20.49 1.42 -32.06
CA ARG A 122 19.79 2.69 -31.81
C ARG A 122 20.36 3.84 -32.68
N SER A 123 19.50 4.40 -33.53
CA SER A 123 19.76 5.58 -34.35
C SER A 123 19.77 6.87 -33.51
N ASP A 124 20.51 7.87 -33.97
CA ASP A 124 20.45 9.24 -33.41
C ASP A 124 19.04 9.86 -33.57
N PHE A 125 18.29 9.43 -34.59
CA PHE A 125 16.89 9.84 -34.81
C PHE A 125 15.87 8.90 -34.17
N PHE A 126 16.26 7.98 -33.27
CA PHE A 126 15.38 6.96 -32.66
C PHE A 126 14.07 7.52 -32.09
N ASN A 127 14.08 8.73 -31.51
CA ASN A 127 12.87 9.38 -31.00
C ASN A 127 11.84 9.67 -32.12
N HIS A 128 12.29 10.05 -33.33
CA HIS A 128 11.44 10.25 -34.51
C HIS A 128 10.92 8.91 -35.05
N LEU A 129 11.82 7.94 -35.21
CA LEU A 129 11.49 6.61 -35.72
C LEU A 129 10.43 5.93 -34.84
N LYS A 130 10.61 5.98 -33.52
CA LYS A 130 9.69 5.38 -32.56
C LYS A 130 8.38 6.16 -32.45
N SER A 131 8.41 7.50 -32.44
CA SER A 131 7.20 8.33 -32.50
C SER A 131 6.37 8.05 -33.77
N ALA A 132 7.00 7.88 -34.93
CA ALA A 132 6.32 7.58 -36.18
C ALA A 132 5.75 6.15 -36.17
N ALA A 133 6.55 5.14 -35.80
CA ALA A 133 6.12 3.74 -35.76
C ALA A 133 4.95 3.52 -34.77
N ASP A 134 5.05 4.05 -33.54
CA ASP A 134 3.98 3.91 -32.54
C ASP A 134 2.70 4.65 -32.96
N SER A 135 2.81 5.77 -33.69
CA SER A 135 1.63 6.50 -34.17
C SER A 135 0.75 5.69 -35.11
N LEU A 136 1.32 4.71 -35.83
CA LEU A 136 0.55 3.84 -36.72
C LEU A 136 -0.40 2.87 -35.99
N THR A 137 -0.22 2.66 -34.67
CA THR A 137 -1.16 1.86 -33.87
C THR A 137 -2.57 2.48 -33.84
N ALA A 138 -2.67 3.80 -33.95
CA ALA A 138 -3.95 4.50 -34.09
C ALA A 138 -4.72 4.07 -35.34
N MET A 139 -4.03 3.63 -36.41
CA MET A 139 -4.68 3.21 -37.66
C MET A 139 -5.52 1.95 -37.50
N ALA A 140 -5.32 1.17 -36.45
CA ALA A 140 -6.10 -0.04 -36.19
C ALA A 140 -7.57 0.25 -35.86
N TRP A 141 -8.02 1.50 -35.72
CA TRP A 141 -9.44 1.86 -35.56
C TRP A 141 -10.35 1.26 -36.65
N ILE A 142 -9.84 1.03 -37.86
CA ILE A 142 -10.59 0.38 -38.95
C ILE A 142 -10.87 -1.12 -38.72
N ALA A 143 -10.26 -1.74 -37.71
CA ALA A 143 -10.60 -3.09 -37.27
C ALA A 143 -11.86 -3.15 -36.39
N TYR A 144 -12.37 -2.00 -35.94
CA TYR A 144 -13.56 -1.94 -35.09
C TYR A 144 -14.79 -2.47 -35.83
N THR A 145 -15.35 -3.58 -35.32
CA THR A 145 -16.49 -4.27 -35.92
C THR A 145 -17.75 -4.26 -35.04
N GLY A 146 -17.70 -3.65 -33.86
CA GLY A 146 -18.80 -3.56 -32.90
C GLY A 146 -18.28 -3.43 -31.47
N LYS A 147 -19.15 -3.19 -30.49
CA LYS A 147 -18.74 -3.04 -29.09
C LYS A 147 -18.09 -4.30 -28.52
N ASP A 148 -18.46 -5.46 -29.07
CA ASP A 148 -18.05 -6.78 -28.61
C ASP A 148 -16.73 -7.27 -29.24
N CYS A 149 -16.08 -6.48 -30.11
CA CYS A 149 -14.86 -6.89 -30.83
C CYS A 149 -13.54 -6.68 -30.05
N GLY A 150 -13.61 -6.44 -28.74
CA GLY A 150 -12.42 -6.30 -27.87
C GLY A 150 -11.57 -5.04 -28.07
N MET A 151 -12.09 -4.04 -28.79
CA MET A 151 -11.43 -2.75 -29.03
C MET A 151 -12.21 -1.60 -28.38
N SER A 152 -11.52 -0.51 -28.04
CA SER A 152 -12.20 0.74 -27.68
C SER A 152 -12.91 1.36 -28.91
N MET A 153 -13.85 2.27 -28.66
CA MET A 153 -14.56 3.02 -29.72
C MET A 153 -13.54 3.72 -30.65
N PRO A 154 -13.75 3.81 -31.97
CA PRO A 154 -12.75 4.29 -32.93
C PRO A 154 -12.07 5.62 -32.59
N ILE A 155 -12.83 6.56 -32.00
CA ILE A 155 -12.33 7.85 -31.54
C ILE A 155 -11.35 7.68 -30.37
N ALA A 156 -11.75 6.92 -29.35
CA ALA A 156 -10.93 6.59 -28.19
C ALA A 156 -9.69 5.80 -28.61
N HIS A 157 -9.83 4.81 -29.51
CA HIS A 157 -8.69 4.05 -30.05
C HIS A 157 -7.62 4.97 -30.65
N VAL A 158 -8.01 6.02 -31.38
CA VAL A 158 -7.06 7.02 -31.93
C VAL A 158 -6.44 7.89 -30.82
N GLU A 159 -7.23 8.34 -29.85
CA GLU A 159 -6.73 9.15 -28.72
C GLU A 159 -5.81 8.36 -27.77
N ASP A 160 -6.15 7.13 -27.44
CA ASP A 160 -5.37 6.18 -26.62
C ASP A 160 -4.06 5.81 -27.31
N SER A 161 -4.12 5.40 -28.58
CA SER A 161 -2.95 4.99 -29.36
C SER A 161 -1.93 6.11 -29.56
N TRP A 162 -2.40 7.36 -29.73
CA TRP A 162 -1.51 8.50 -29.89
C TRP A 162 -0.63 8.74 -28.64
N GLN A 163 -1.08 8.38 -27.43
CA GLN A 163 -0.31 8.60 -26.20
C GLN A 163 1.06 7.89 -26.22
N MET A 164 1.16 6.74 -26.88
CA MET A 164 2.41 5.98 -27.01
C MET A 164 3.40 6.71 -27.91
N ALA A 165 2.93 7.25 -29.05
CA ALA A 165 3.72 8.11 -29.91
C ALA A 165 4.12 9.42 -29.22
N GLU A 166 3.20 10.03 -28.46
CA GLU A 166 3.38 11.31 -27.77
C GLU A 166 4.56 11.31 -26.81
N PHE A 167 4.83 10.19 -26.11
CA PHE A 167 5.99 10.06 -25.22
C PHE A 167 7.33 10.25 -25.95
N TYR A 168 7.47 9.74 -27.17
CA TYR A 168 8.67 9.91 -27.99
C TYR A 168 8.64 11.25 -28.75
N ASN A 169 7.46 11.70 -29.19
CA ASN A 169 7.26 13.00 -29.82
C ASN A 169 7.66 14.16 -28.90
N ASN A 170 7.27 14.10 -27.62
CA ASN A 170 7.64 15.08 -26.61
C ASN A 170 9.15 15.11 -26.34
N LYS A 171 9.86 13.97 -26.49
CA LYS A 171 11.33 13.95 -26.39
C LYS A 171 11.98 14.71 -27.54
N ILE A 172 11.44 14.65 -28.76
CA ILE A 172 11.89 15.48 -29.88
C ILE A 172 11.70 16.96 -29.56
N LEU A 173 10.51 17.33 -29.07
CA LEU A 173 10.18 18.71 -28.68
C LEU A 173 11.12 19.27 -27.61
N VAL A 174 11.54 18.46 -26.63
CA VAL A 174 12.52 18.84 -25.59
C VAL A 174 13.93 18.89 -26.16
N GLU A 175 14.34 17.83 -26.87
CA GLU A 175 15.70 17.64 -27.35
C GLU A 175 16.12 18.69 -28.39
N TYR A 176 15.21 19.06 -29.29
CA TYR A 176 15.50 19.97 -30.40
C TYR A 176 15.03 21.41 -30.17
N LYS A 177 14.36 21.70 -29.03
CA LYS A 177 13.79 23.03 -28.67
C LYS A 177 14.70 24.22 -28.98
N SER A 178 15.99 24.05 -28.75
CA SER A 178 17.04 25.06 -28.95
C SER A 178 18.15 24.60 -29.89
N LYS A 179 17.96 23.50 -30.63
CA LYS A 179 18.93 22.97 -31.61
C LYS A 179 18.51 23.28 -33.05
N ASP A 180 17.29 22.88 -33.42
CA ASP A 180 16.79 22.99 -34.79
C ASP A 180 15.23 23.09 -34.78
N PRO A 181 14.64 24.17 -35.33
CA PRO A 181 13.19 24.34 -35.35
C PRO A 181 12.45 23.37 -36.29
N ASN A 182 13.11 22.74 -37.27
CA ASN A 182 12.46 21.83 -38.21
C ASN A 182 12.01 20.54 -37.51
N HIS A 183 12.85 19.99 -36.64
CA HIS A 183 12.49 18.86 -35.76
C HIS A 183 11.34 19.19 -34.80
N VAL A 184 11.31 20.42 -34.28
CA VAL A 184 10.23 20.91 -33.42
C VAL A 184 8.92 21.09 -34.19
N GLU A 185 8.97 21.54 -35.45
CA GLU A 185 7.79 21.65 -36.31
C GLU A 185 7.30 20.28 -36.77
N TRP A 186 8.19 19.34 -37.10
CA TRP A 186 7.83 17.95 -37.43
C TRP A 186 7.04 17.30 -36.30
N ALA A 187 7.52 17.42 -35.06
CA ALA A 187 6.85 16.86 -33.89
C ALA A 187 5.49 17.52 -33.59
N LYS A 188 5.34 18.82 -33.84
CA LYS A 188 4.04 19.51 -33.74
C LYS A 188 3.08 19.04 -34.84
N ALA A 189 3.53 19.04 -36.08
CA ALA A 189 2.71 18.62 -37.22
C ALA A 189 2.29 17.15 -37.10
N MET A 190 3.16 16.27 -36.61
CA MET A 190 2.82 14.88 -36.26
C MET A 190 1.72 14.83 -35.20
N LYS A 191 1.80 15.62 -34.12
CA LYS A 191 0.71 15.68 -33.14
C LYS A 191 -0.60 16.15 -33.77
N GLU A 192 -0.56 17.26 -34.52
CA GLU A 192 -1.75 17.86 -35.14
C GLU A 192 -2.42 16.94 -36.17
N LEU A 193 -1.65 16.12 -36.88
CA LEU A 193 -2.13 15.10 -37.83
C LEU A 193 -3.01 14.03 -37.18
N TYR A 194 -2.72 13.62 -35.95
CA TYR A 194 -3.56 12.67 -35.21
C TYR A 194 -4.61 13.38 -34.34
N LEU A 195 -4.18 14.38 -33.56
CA LEU A 195 -5.00 15.17 -32.63
C LEU A 195 -4.79 16.67 -32.93
N PRO A 196 -5.72 17.35 -33.66
CA PRO A 196 -7.10 16.93 -33.91
C PRO A 196 -7.33 16.03 -35.14
N GLY A 197 -6.43 15.99 -36.12
CA GLY A 197 -6.70 15.54 -37.50
C GLY A 197 -7.47 14.22 -37.62
N LEU A 198 -6.79 13.09 -37.41
CA LEU A 198 -7.38 11.75 -37.55
C LEU A 198 -8.57 11.55 -36.60
N ARG A 199 -8.49 12.06 -35.36
CA ARG A 199 -9.61 11.94 -34.40
C ARG A 199 -10.87 12.59 -34.92
N ASP A 200 -10.80 13.86 -35.35
CA ASP A 200 -12.00 14.61 -35.74
C ASP A 200 -12.55 14.12 -37.10
N TYR A 201 -11.71 13.56 -37.96
CA TYR A 201 -12.15 12.77 -39.11
C TYR A 201 -12.94 11.52 -38.69
N VAL A 202 -12.37 10.66 -37.83
CA VAL A 202 -13.02 9.42 -37.36
C VAL A 202 -14.32 9.73 -36.62
N LYS A 203 -14.33 10.78 -35.79
CA LYS A 203 -15.51 11.28 -35.08
C LYS A 203 -16.62 11.75 -36.00
N SER A 204 -16.27 12.40 -37.12
CA SER A 204 -17.25 12.97 -38.06
C SER A 204 -17.80 11.96 -39.06
N HIS A 205 -17.01 10.94 -39.43
CA HIS A 205 -17.35 10.03 -40.53
C HIS A 205 -17.47 8.55 -40.14
N TYR A 206 -16.79 8.10 -39.08
CA TYR A 206 -16.75 6.69 -38.65
C TYR A 206 -16.81 6.50 -37.11
N PRO A 207 -17.72 7.18 -36.37
CA PRO A 207 -17.78 7.08 -34.91
C PRO A 207 -18.13 5.66 -34.40
N LEU A 208 -18.61 4.78 -35.28
CA LEU A 208 -18.95 3.37 -35.00
C LEU A 208 -18.17 2.38 -35.90
N GLY A 209 -17.05 2.81 -36.48
CA GLY A 209 -16.16 2.01 -37.34
C GLY A 209 -16.53 2.08 -38.83
N PRO A 210 -15.80 1.35 -39.70
CA PRO A 210 -16.00 1.40 -41.14
C PRO A 210 -17.41 1.03 -41.59
N THR A 211 -17.89 1.74 -42.62
CA THR A 211 -19.17 1.44 -43.29
C THR A 211 -18.95 0.42 -44.41
N TRP A 212 -19.66 -0.70 -44.33
CA TRP A 212 -19.50 -1.84 -45.23
C TRP A 212 -20.59 -1.88 -46.30
N GLY A 213 -20.23 -2.31 -47.52
CA GLY A 213 -21.14 -2.37 -48.66
C GLY A 213 -22.21 -3.46 -48.55
N VAL A 214 -23.46 -3.14 -48.94
CA VAL A 214 -24.60 -4.08 -48.91
C VAL A 214 -24.68 -5.02 -50.13
N SER A 215 -23.83 -4.85 -51.14
CA SER A 215 -23.80 -5.69 -52.34
C SER A 215 -22.36 -5.86 -52.84
N GLY A 216 -21.81 -7.06 -52.63
CA GLY A 216 -20.48 -7.45 -53.09
C GLY A 216 -20.26 -8.95 -52.87
N LYS A 217 -19.54 -9.63 -53.76
CA LYS A 217 -19.21 -11.05 -53.58
C LYS A 217 -18.30 -11.22 -52.36
N ALA A 218 -18.61 -12.21 -51.52
CA ALA A 218 -17.65 -12.72 -50.54
C ALA A 218 -16.38 -13.24 -51.24
N PRO A 219 -15.18 -13.07 -50.64
CA PRO A 219 -13.94 -13.61 -51.19
C PRO A 219 -13.95 -15.13 -51.16
N THR A 220 -14.21 -15.76 -52.30
CA THR A 220 -14.21 -17.23 -52.43
C THR A 220 -12.79 -17.77 -52.51
N SER A 221 -12.36 -18.50 -51.48
CA SER A 221 -11.08 -19.22 -51.48
C SER A 221 -11.06 -20.31 -52.56
N SER A 222 -10.04 -20.28 -53.42
CA SER A 222 -9.92 -21.17 -54.58
C SER A 222 -9.22 -22.48 -54.23
N THR A 223 -9.85 -23.61 -54.56
CA THR A 223 -9.33 -24.94 -54.23
C THR A 223 -8.36 -25.48 -55.28
N SER A 224 -7.05 -25.52 -54.98
CA SER A 224 -6.07 -26.33 -55.74
C SER A 224 -4.88 -26.79 -54.88
N LYS A 225 -4.33 -27.96 -55.23
CA LYS A 225 -3.37 -28.78 -54.45
C LYS A 225 -2.06 -28.09 -54.06
N ALA A 226 -1.48 -28.52 -52.94
CA ALA A 226 -0.20 -28.08 -52.38
C ALA A 226 1.04 -28.40 -53.25
N PRO A 227 2.17 -27.71 -53.01
CA PRO A 227 3.25 -28.39 -52.30
C PRO A 227 3.99 -27.54 -51.22
N ALA A 228 4.54 -28.25 -50.21
CA ALA A 228 5.56 -27.84 -49.22
C ALA A 228 5.30 -26.60 -48.31
N PRO A 229 5.52 -26.70 -46.98
CA PRO A 229 5.37 -25.56 -46.06
C PRO A 229 6.63 -24.68 -46.02
N PRO A 230 6.50 -23.33 -46.08
CA PRO A 230 7.54 -22.39 -45.65
C PRO A 230 7.65 -22.34 -44.10
N PRO A 231 8.72 -21.76 -43.54
CA PRO A 231 8.85 -21.59 -42.08
C PRO A 231 7.76 -20.66 -41.50
N PRO A 232 7.42 -20.80 -40.20
CA PRO A 232 6.33 -20.04 -39.58
C PRO A 232 6.68 -18.53 -39.48
N PRO A 233 5.75 -17.63 -39.84
CA PRO A 233 5.90 -16.19 -39.59
C PRO A 233 5.68 -15.85 -38.10
N PRO A 234 6.07 -14.64 -37.64
CA PRO A 234 5.81 -14.17 -36.28
C PRO A 234 4.31 -14.11 -35.94
N ALA A 235 4.00 -14.22 -34.66
CA ALA A 235 2.62 -14.18 -34.16
C ALA A 235 1.98 -12.79 -34.36
N TYR A 236 0.74 -12.77 -34.85
CA TYR A 236 -0.11 -11.59 -34.84
C TYR A 236 -0.71 -11.37 -33.45
N LEU A 237 -0.95 -10.10 -33.13
CA LEU A 237 -1.81 -9.68 -32.02
C LEU A 237 -3.26 -10.14 -32.25
N PHE A 238 -4.08 -10.11 -31.19
CA PHE A 238 -5.53 -10.41 -31.20
C PHE A 238 -5.94 -11.88 -31.35
N SER A 239 -5.68 -12.70 -30.31
CA SER A 239 -6.74 -13.46 -29.61
C SER A 239 -6.16 -14.26 -28.43
N ALA A 240 -6.97 -14.48 -27.40
CA ALA A 240 -6.65 -15.36 -26.27
C ALA A 240 -7.82 -16.32 -26.01
N GLU A 241 -7.55 -17.62 -25.89
CA GLU A 241 -8.54 -18.62 -25.45
C GLU A 241 -7.85 -19.81 -24.76
N SER A 242 -8.62 -20.77 -24.25
CA SER A 242 -8.23 -21.65 -23.13
C SER A 242 -8.26 -23.17 -23.42
N SER A 243 -7.55 -23.91 -22.55
CA SER A 243 -7.77 -25.35 -22.25
C SER A 243 -7.16 -26.42 -23.18
N GLN A 244 -7.00 -27.64 -22.63
CA GLN A 244 -6.37 -28.85 -23.23
C GLN A 244 -7.41 -29.78 -23.95
N PRO A 245 -7.13 -31.04 -24.41
CA PRO A 245 -5.89 -31.84 -24.45
C PRO A 245 -5.63 -32.75 -25.71
N SER A 246 -4.43 -33.39 -25.72
CA SER A 246 -4.08 -34.70 -26.36
C SER A 246 -3.91 -34.81 -27.90
N SER A 247 -3.28 -35.86 -28.50
CA SER A 247 -1.99 -36.55 -28.19
C SER A 247 -1.60 -37.58 -29.28
N SER A 248 -0.32 -37.67 -29.71
CA SER A 248 0.22 -38.88 -30.39
C SER A 248 1.75 -39.04 -30.28
N LYS A 249 2.14 -40.05 -29.47
CA LYS A 249 3.47 -40.58 -29.07
C LYS A 249 4.42 -41.01 -30.22
N PRO A 250 5.70 -41.46 -29.98
CA PRO A 250 6.36 -41.74 -28.68
C PRO A 250 7.82 -41.24 -28.47
N LYS A 251 8.15 -40.91 -27.21
CA LYS A 251 9.31 -41.46 -26.44
C LYS A 251 9.21 -41.10 -24.96
N GLU A 252 9.94 -41.80 -24.09
CA GLU A 252 9.92 -41.61 -22.63
C GLU A 252 10.55 -40.27 -22.18
N GLY A 253 10.18 -39.70 -21.04
CA GLY A 253 9.16 -40.14 -20.07
C GLY A 253 9.03 -39.19 -18.88
N MET A 254 7.96 -39.36 -18.10
CA MET A 254 7.68 -38.69 -16.80
C MET A 254 6.58 -39.44 -16.03
N ALA A 255 5.64 -40.09 -16.74
CA ALA A 255 4.59 -40.94 -16.14
C ALA A 255 5.13 -42.14 -15.33
N ALA A 256 6.38 -42.57 -15.54
CA ALA A 256 7.02 -43.62 -14.76
C ALA A 256 7.20 -43.23 -13.27
N VAL A 257 7.44 -41.94 -13.00
CA VAL A 257 7.80 -41.43 -11.66
C VAL A 257 6.65 -41.58 -10.66
N PHE A 258 5.40 -41.51 -11.11
CA PHE A 258 4.23 -41.63 -10.23
C PHE A 258 3.66 -43.05 -10.09
N GLN A 259 4.09 -44.03 -10.90
CA GLN A 259 3.77 -45.44 -10.65
C GLN A 259 4.72 -46.08 -9.64
N GLU A 260 5.99 -45.66 -9.58
CA GLU A 260 6.98 -46.18 -8.63
C GLU A 260 6.68 -45.80 -7.16
N ILE A 261 5.94 -44.70 -6.94
CA ILE A 261 5.55 -44.19 -5.61
C ILE A 261 4.43 -45.01 -4.95
N ASN A 262 3.61 -45.73 -5.73
CA ASN A 262 2.47 -46.51 -5.20
C ASN A 262 2.77 -48.01 -4.99
N SER A 263 3.98 -48.49 -5.31
CA SER A 263 4.43 -49.86 -5.02
C SER A 263 5.27 -49.90 -3.75
N SER A 264 4.67 -50.35 -2.65
CA SER A 264 5.32 -50.37 -1.33
C SER A 264 6.44 -51.42 -1.19
N LYS A 265 7.72 -50.98 -1.20
CA LYS A 265 8.80 -51.49 -0.31
C LYS A 265 10.16 -50.78 -0.51
N SER A 266 10.81 -50.50 0.62
CA SER A 266 12.28 -50.37 0.77
C SER A 266 13.02 -49.24 0.03
N VAL A 267 12.79 -47.98 0.40
CA VAL A 267 13.77 -46.88 0.22
C VAL A 267 14.18 -46.31 1.59
N THR A 268 15.03 -47.05 2.31
CA THR A 268 15.53 -46.68 3.65
C THR A 268 17.07 -46.80 3.78
N ALA A 269 17.79 -46.91 2.66
CA ALA A 269 19.23 -47.13 2.62
C ALA A 269 20.10 -45.85 2.54
N GLY A 270 19.51 -44.69 2.18
CA GLY A 270 20.27 -43.45 1.89
C GLY A 270 20.28 -42.38 2.99
N LEU A 271 19.44 -42.50 4.02
CA LEU A 271 19.28 -41.49 5.08
C LEU A 271 19.88 -41.97 6.40
N ARG A 272 20.75 -41.15 7.03
CA ARG A 272 21.28 -41.44 8.36
C ARG A 272 20.13 -41.39 9.39
N LYS A 273 19.95 -42.46 10.16
CA LYS A 273 18.97 -42.48 11.25
C LYS A 273 19.33 -41.44 12.32
N VAL A 274 18.33 -40.68 12.74
CA VAL A 274 18.32 -39.96 14.02
C VAL A 274 17.68 -40.89 15.04
N SER A 275 18.45 -41.33 16.04
CA SER A 275 17.99 -42.19 17.14
C SER A 275 17.19 -41.39 18.18
N ALA A 276 16.44 -42.08 19.06
CA ALA A 276 15.58 -41.40 20.05
C ALA A 276 16.38 -40.51 21.02
N ASP A 277 17.58 -40.95 21.35
CA ASP A 277 18.65 -40.31 22.12
C ASP A 277 19.23 -39.01 21.50
N MET A 278 18.86 -38.66 20.26
CA MET A 278 19.23 -37.37 19.63
C MET A 278 18.19 -36.25 19.85
N LYS A 279 17.06 -36.49 20.54
CA LYS A 279 16.01 -35.48 20.76
C LYS A 279 16.10 -34.71 22.09
N THR A 280 17.18 -34.83 22.86
CA THR A 280 17.38 -34.08 24.11
C THR A 280 18.85 -33.72 24.36
N LYS A 281 19.27 -32.51 23.95
CA LYS A 281 20.56 -31.93 24.41
C LYS A 281 20.65 -30.41 24.25
N ASN A 282 19.97 -29.68 25.14
CA ASN A 282 20.42 -28.37 25.69
C ASN A 282 19.53 -27.95 26.87
N LEU A 283 19.43 -28.84 27.86
CA LEU A 283 18.97 -28.52 29.21
C LEU A 283 19.80 -29.41 30.15
N ALA A 284 20.74 -28.78 30.85
CA ALA A 284 21.61 -29.42 31.83
C ALA A 284 21.88 -28.40 32.93
N ASP A 285 21.43 -28.69 34.14
CA ASP A 285 21.73 -27.90 35.32
C ASP A 285 23.24 -27.76 35.54
N ARG A 286 23.67 -26.56 35.93
CA ARG A 286 24.66 -26.46 37.02
C ARG A 286 24.64 -25.12 37.77
N THR A 287 24.14 -25.22 38.99
CA THR A 287 24.43 -24.39 40.17
C THR A 287 25.84 -23.80 40.19
N GLY A 288 25.96 -22.49 40.47
CA GLY A 288 27.26 -21.82 40.69
C GLY A 288 27.11 -20.43 41.31
N VAL A 289 27.43 -20.32 42.61
CA VAL A 289 27.63 -19.08 43.38
C VAL A 289 28.93 -18.40 42.85
N VAL A 290 29.14 -17.07 42.81
CA VAL A 290 29.40 -16.17 43.97
C VAL A 290 29.12 -14.68 43.74
N SER A 291 28.66 -14.02 44.81
CA SER A 291 28.93 -12.63 45.26
C SER A 291 28.86 -11.43 44.29
N ALA A 292 28.02 -10.47 44.68
CA ALA A 292 28.41 -9.06 44.74
C ALA A 292 28.14 -8.54 46.17
N SER A 293 29.19 -8.14 46.90
CA SER A 293 29.03 -7.52 48.23
C SER A 293 28.91 -6.01 48.12
N GLU A 294 27.78 -5.51 48.64
CA GLU A 294 27.52 -4.20 49.27
C GLU A 294 28.40 -2.98 48.93
N LYS A 295 27.70 -1.87 48.64
CA LYS A 295 27.97 -0.62 49.36
C LYS A 295 26.66 0.08 49.74
N GLU A 296 26.65 0.72 50.91
CA GLU A 296 25.43 1.05 51.66
C GLU A 296 24.62 2.24 51.10
N GLY A 297 23.30 2.25 51.37
CA GLY A 297 22.36 3.21 50.76
C GLY A 297 21.14 3.63 51.62
N ARG A 298 21.25 3.57 52.95
CA ARG A 298 20.23 3.91 53.97
C ARG A 298 19.02 2.98 54.13
N THR A 299 18.66 2.80 55.40
CA THR A 299 17.54 1.99 55.88
C THR A 299 16.18 2.67 55.71
N SER A 300 15.18 1.89 55.30
CA SER A 300 13.81 2.04 55.79
C SER A 300 13.28 0.63 56.12
N SER A 301 12.70 0.46 57.30
CA SER A 301 12.29 -0.85 57.80
C SER A 301 10.94 -1.27 57.21
N ALA A 302 10.95 -2.32 56.39
CA ALA A 302 9.72 -2.92 55.88
C ALA A 302 8.89 -3.49 57.05
N SER A 303 7.66 -3.01 57.20
CA SER A 303 6.75 -3.44 58.27
C SER A 303 6.19 -4.84 57.95
N ILE A 304 6.66 -5.85 58.68
CA ILE A 304 6.12 -7.20 58.61
C ILE A 304 4.70 -7.20 59.18
N SER A 305 3.71 -7.16 58.30
CA SER A 305 2.32 -7.43 58.67
C SER A 305 2.17 -8.90 59.08
N LYS A 306 1.72 -9.13 60.32
CA LYS A 306 1.43 -10.48 60.81
C LYS A 306 0.26 -11.06 60.01
N ALA A 307 0.54 -12.00 59.10
CA ALA A 307 -0.48 -12.90 58.58
C ALA A 307 -1.03 -13.78 59.72
N GLY A 308 -2.26 -14.26 59.57
CA GLY A 308 -2.83 -15.25 60.49
C GLY A 308 -2.15 -16.62 60.34
N PRO A 309 -2.43 -17.58 61.24
CA PRO A 309 -2.02 -18.97 61.03
C PRO A 309 -2.67 -19.52 59.74
N PRO A 310 -1.99 -20.41 59.00
CA PRO A 310 -2.56 -21.06 57.83
C PRO A 310 -3.70 -22.00 58.25
N LYS A 311 -4.80 -21.99 57.48
CA LYS A 311 -5.96 -22.88 57.68
C LYS A 311 -6.37 -23.56 56.38
N LEU A 312 -6.87 -24.79 56.50
CA LEU A 312 -7.65 -25.50 55.50
C LEU A 312 -8.56 -26.44 56.28
N GLU A 313 -9.80 -26.03 56.53
CA GLU A 313 -10.76 -26.75 57.39
C GLU A 313 -12.21 -26.50 56.97
N LEU A 314 -13.09 -27.48 57.22
CA LEU A 314 -14.53 -27.35 57.01
C LEU A 314 -15.23 -26.84 58.28
N GLN A 315 -15.46 -25.54 58.35
CA GLN A 315 -16.13 -24.92 59.49
C GLN A 315 -17.64 -25.20 59.46
N MET A 316 -18.18 -25.63 60.61
CA MET A 316 -19.60 -25.89 60.86
C MET A 316 -20.27 -26.83 59.83
N GLY A 317 -19.49 -27.73 59.20
CA GLY A 317 -19.98 -28.64 58.16
C GLY A 317 -20.44 -27.96 56.85
N ARG A 318 -20.21 -26.65 56.70
CA ARG A 318 -20.83 -25.85 55.62
C ARG A 318 -19.91 -24.84 54.93
N LYS A 319 -18.83 -24.39 55.56
CA LYS A 319 -17.90 -23.42 54.96
C LYS A 319 -16.46 -23.94 55.00
N TRP A 320 -15.91 -24.28 53.84
CA TRP A 320 -14.47 -24.51 53.71
C TRP A 320 -13.72 -23.19 53.83
N VAL A 321 -12.74 -23.14 54.73
CA VAL A 321 -11.98 -21.94 55.10
C VAL A 321 -10.50 -22.19 54.82
N VAL A 322 -9.98 -21.52 53.80
CA VAL A 322 -8.59 -21.66 53.31
C VAL A 322 -7.89 -20.31 53.51
N GLU A 323 -7.15 -20.16 54.62
CA GLU A 323 -6.57 -18.87 55.03
C GLU A 323 -5.05 -18.91 55.07
N ASN A 324 -4.40 -17.78 54.75
CA ASN A 324 -2.97 -17.50 54.96
C ASN A 324 -2.00 -18.57 54.43
N GLN A 325 -2.38 -19.33 53.40
CA GLN A 325 -1.50 -20.32 52.77
C GLN A 325 -0.41 -19.61 51.96
N ILE A 326 0.86 -19.97 52.15
CA ILE A 326 2.01 -19.35 51.47
C ILE A 326 2.90 -20.44 50.87
N GLY A 327 3.17 -20.35 49.56
CA GLY A 327 4.02 -21.31 48.84
C GLY A 327 3.42 -22.71 48.66
N LYS A 328 2.09 -22.88 48.81
CA LYS A 328 1.42 -24.19 48.84
C LYS A 328 0.71 -24.47 47.53
N ARG A 329 1.38 -25.18 46.62
CA ARG A 329 0.91 -25.45 45.25
C ARG A 329 0.16 -26.79 45.08
N ASN A 330 -0.20 -27.44 46.18
CA ASN A 330 -0.81 -28.77 46.21
C ASN A 330 -1.95 -28.88 47.24
N LEU A 331 -2.70 -27.81 47.45
CA LEU A 331 -3.87 -27.82 48.32
C LEU A 331 -5.04 -28.48 47.56
N VAL A 332 -5.78 -29.37 48.23
CA VAL A 332 -6.93 -30.08 47.65
C VAL A 332 -8.08 -30.07 48.66
N ILE A 333 -9.30 -29.91 48.15
CA ILE A 333 -10.56 -30.25 48.83
C ILE A 333 -11.25 -31.29 47.94
N ASP A 334 -11.45 -32.49 48.47
CA ASP A 334 -12.04 -33.65 47.81
C ASP A 334 -13.46 -33.96 48.28
N ASP A 335 -13.75 -33.82 49.59
CA ASP A 335 -15.10 -33.97 50.16
C ASP A 335 -15.97 -32.71 49.96
N CYS A 336 -16.52 -32.54 48.76
CA CYS A 336 -17.36 -31.40 48.36
C CYS A 336 -18.87 -31.74 48.31
N ASP A 337 -19.71 -31.08 49.12
CA ASP A 337 -21.20 -31.06 48.95
C ASP A 337 -21.66 -29.74 48.32
N SER A 338 -22.61 -29.85 47.38
CA SER A 338 -23.30 -28.75 46.68
C SER A 338 -23.87 -27.60 47.53
N LYS A 339 -24.03 -27.78 48.85
CA LYS A 339 -24.55 -26.81 49.83
C LYS A 339 -23.44 -26.06 50.58
N GLN A 340 -22.19 -26.53 50.46
CA GLN A 340 -21.02 -25.92 51.08
C GLN A 340 -20.52 -24.72 50.28
N SER A 341 -19.86 -23.76 50.92
CA SER A 341 -19.11 -22.69 50.24
C SER A 341 -17.63 -22.74 50.56
N VAL A 342 -16.79 -22.32 49.61
CA VAL A 342 -15.34 -22.23 49.77
C VAL A 342 -14.93 -20.77 49.89
N TYR A 343 -14.17 -20.43 50.92
CA TYR A 343 -13.68 -19.08 51.17
C TYR A 343 -12.16 -19.09 51.33
N ILE A 344 -11.48 -18.46 50.38
CA ILE A 344 -10.03 -18.41 50.26
C ILE A 344 -9.58 -17.00 50.64
N PHE A 345 -8.72 -16.84 51.63
CA PHE A 345 -8.35 -15.52 52.17
C PHE A 345 -6.86 -15.35 52.40
N GLY A 346 -6.28 -14.27 51.90
CA GLY A 346 -4.90 -13.86 52.20
C GLY A 346 -3.80 -14.82 51.71
N CYS A 347 -4.14 -15.78 50.85
CA CYS A 347 -3.22 -16.81 50.35
C CYS A 347 -2.27 -16.25 49.28
N LYS A 348 -1.03 -16.75 49.24
CA LYS A 348 0.04 -16.23 48.38
C LYS A 348 0.90 -17.33 47.76
N ASP A 349 1.27 -17.17 46.48
CA ASP A 349 2.08 -18.14 45.72
C ASP A 349 1.62 -19.60 45.92
N SER A 350 0.31 -19.82 45.80
CA SER A 350 -0.35 -21.07 46.22
C SER A 350 -1.40 -21.50 45.19
N VAL A 351 -1.75 -22.79 45.20
CA VAL A 351 -2.74 -23.39 44.28
C VAL A 351 -3.66 -24.32 45.05
N LEU A 352 -4.97 -24.14 44.85
CA LEU A 352 -6.04 -24.96 45.42
C LEU A 352 -6.82 -25.68 44.32
N GLN A 353 -7.11 -26.96 44.53
CA GLN A 353 -8.03 -27.76 43.72
C GLN A 353 -9.30 -28.08 44.52
N ILE A 354 -10.47 -27.86 43.95
CA ILE A 354 -11.79 -28.13 44.54
C ILE A 354 -12.44 -29.22 43.68
N GLN A 355 -12.28 -30.47 44.10
CA GLN A 355 -12.64 -31.66 43.32
C GLN A 355 -14.10 -32.07 43.56
N GLY A 356 -15.03 -31.22 43.12
CA GLY A 356 -16.46 -31.51 43.19
C GLY A 356 -17.33 -30.26 43.03
N LYS A 357 -18.61 -30.42 43.37
CA LYS A 357 -19.63 -29.38 43.20
C LYS A 357 -19.88 -28.65 44.52
N VAL A 358 -19.77 -27.32 44.51
CA VAL A 358 -19.98 -26.44 45.68
C VAL A 358 -20.99 -25.34 45.40
N ASN A 359 -21.54 -24.70 46.43
CA ASN A 359 -22.54 -23.64 46.26
C ASN A 359 -21.93 -22.33 45.74
N ASN A 360 -20.84 -21.88 46.35
CA ASN A 360 -20.18 -20.60 46.06
C ASN A 360 -18.68 -20.71 46.35
N ILE A 361 -17.85 -20.01 45.57
CA ILE A 361 -16.40 -19.89 45.79
C ILE A 361 -16.07 -18.40 45.89
N THR A 362 -15.41 -17.98 46.98
CA THR A 362 -14.98 -16.58 47.17
C THR A 362 -13.47 -16.53 47.42
N VAL A 363 -12.75 -15.68 46.69
CA VAL A 363 -11.29 -15.47 46.79
C VAL A 363 -11.03 -14.02 47.20
N ASP A 364 -10.57 -13.77 48.42
CA ASP A 364 -10.36 -12.42 48.98
C ASP A 364 -8.88 -12.18 49.35
N LYS A 365 -8.33 -11.01 48.97
CA LYS A 365 -6.98 -10.52 49.35
C LYS A 365 -5.82 -11.49 49.05
N CYS A 366 -5.98 -12.34 48.03
CA CYS A 366 -4.95 -13.30 47.61
C CYS A 366 -3.96 -12.69 46.60
N THR A 367 -2.75 -13.26 46.48
CA THR A 367 -1.70 -12.75 45.57
C THR A 367 -0.90 -13.87 44.94
N LYS A 368 -0.90 -14.04 43.61
CA LYS A 368 -0.35 -15.24 42.95
C LYS A 368 -1.04 -16.51 43.45
N MET A 369 -2.36 -16.56 43.27
CA MET A 369 -3.21 -17.68 43.71
C MET A 369 -3.85 -18.37 42.50
N GLY A 370 -3.63 -19.68 42.36
CA GLY A 370 -4.34 -20.53 41.41
C GLY A 370 -5.52 -21.25 42.07
N VAL A 371 -6.68 -21.27 41.43
CA VAL A 371 -7.88 -21.98 41.91
C VAL A 371 -8.48 -22.80 40.78
N VAL A 372 -8.53 -24.13 40.93
CA VAL A 372 -9.13 -25.04 39.95
C VAL A 372 -10.36 -25.69 40.59
N PHE A 373 -11.51 -25.70 39.91
CA PHE A 373 -12.74 -26.30 40.43
C PHE A 373 -13.59 -26.97 39.34
N MET A 374 -14.42 -27.94 39.75
CA MET A 374 -15.41 -28.55 38.85
C MET A 374 -16.61 -27.61 38.67
N ASP A 375 -17.59 -27.67 39.57
CA ASP A 375 -18.88 -26.99 39.43
C ASP A 375 -19.13 -26.00 40.57
N VAL A 376 -19.77 -24.86 40.26
CA VAL A 376 -20.34 -23.96 41.26
C VAL A 376 -21.80 -23.64 40.97
N VAL A 377 -22.66 -23.72 42.00
CA VAL A 377 -24.13 -23.56 41.84
C VAL A 377 -24.55 -22.10 41.66
N ALA A 378 -23.92 -21.16 42.39
CA ALA A 378 -24.30 -19.75 42.41
C ALA A 378 -23.27 -18.86 41.70
N ALA A 379 -22.08 -18.67 42.28
CA ALA A 379 -21.04 -17.81 41.74
C ALA A 379 -19.61 -18.21 42.14
N CYS A 380 -18.65 -17.80 41.32
CA CYS A 380 -17.25 -17.65 41.72
C CYS A 380 -16.91 -16.15 41.84
N GLU A 381 -16.41 -15.72 42.98
CA GLU A 381 -16.20 -14.32 43.34
C GLU A 381 -14.71 -14.07 43.62
N ILE A 382 -14.10 -13.10 42.95
CA ILE A 382 -12.70 -12.71 43.10
C ILE A 382 -12.65 -11.26 43.58
N VAL A 383 -12.06 -11.01 44.76
CA VAL A 383 -12.17 -9.73 45.46
C VAL A 383 -10.81 -9.30 46.04
N ASN A 384 -10.43 -8.03 45.88
CA ASN A 384 -9.19 -7.47 46.46
C ASN A 384 -7.89 -8.23 46.08
N CYS A 385 -7.87 -8.98 44.98
CA CYS A 385 -6.79 -9.91 44.64
C CYS A 385 -5.74 -9.29 43.71
N SER A 386 -4.58 -9.93 43.56
CA SER A 386 -3.59 -9.52 42.55
C SER A 386 -2.82 -10.68 41.92
N GLY A 387 -2.85 -10.77 40.59
CA GLY A 387 -2.26 -11.85 39.80
C GLY A 387 -2.86 -13.20 40.19
N VAL A 388 -4.13 -13.45 39.87
CA VAL A 388 -4.83 -14.69 40.23
C VAL A 388 -5.36 -15.43 39.00
N GLU A 389 -5.25 -16.75 39.05
CA GLU A 389 -5.60 -17.67 37.96
C GLU A 389 -6.74 -18.56 38.45
N VAL A 390 -7.87 -18.58 37.75
CA VAL A 390 -9.06 -19.35 38.13
C VAL A 390 -9.51 -20.20 36.95
N GLN A 391 -9.59 -21.52 37.15
CA GLN A 391 -10.00 -22.48 36.12
C GLN A 391 -11.25 -23.24 36.55
N CYS A 392 -12.33 -23.05 35.80
CA CYS A 392 -13.53 -23.86 35.90
C CYS A 392 -13.45 -25.02 34.90
N GLN A 393 -13.64 -26.26 35.37
CA GLN A 393 -13.59 -27.47 34.56
C GLN A 393 -14.98 -28.06 34.29
N GLY A 394 -15.96 -27.80 35.17
CA GLY A 394 -17.39 -28.08 35.00
C GLY A 394 -18.19 -26.80 34.71
N SER A 395 -19.34 -26.59 35.34
CA SER A 395 -20.20 -25.42 35.08
C SER A 395 -20.13 -24.33 36.17
N ALA A 396 -20.05 -23.06 35.73
CA ALA A 396 -20.14 -21.85 36.55
C ALA A 396 -21.09 -20.82 35.90
N PRO A 397 -22.28 -20.54 36.46
CA PRO A 397 -23.24 -19.63 35.83
C PRO A 397 -22.93 -18.14 36.03
N THR A 398 -22.19 -17.78 37.09
CA THR A 398 -21.82 -16.40 37.42
C THR A 398 -20.36 -16.31 37.86
N VAL A 399 -19.65 -15.29 37.39
CA VAL A 399 -18.33 -14.91 37.90
C VAL A 399 -18.30 -13.41 38.22
N SER A 400 -17.82 -13.02 39.39
CA SER A 400 -17.63 -11.62 39.76
C SER A 400 -16.16 -11.33 40.06
N VAL A 401 -15.67 -10.15 39.63
CA VAL A 401 -14.31 -9.69 39.91
C VAL A 401 -14.35 -8.24 40.38
N ASP A 402 -14.07 -7.99 41.67
CA ASP A 402 -14.03 -6.65 42.27
C ASP A 402 -12.65 -6.30 42.83
N ASN A 403 -12.25 -5.04 42.66
CA ASN A 403 -11.04 -4.43 43.20
C ASN A 403 -9.74 -5.27 43.01
N THR A 404 -9.59 -5.92 41.86
CA THR A 404 -8.56 -6.95 41.60
C THR A 404 -7.68 -6.58 40.40
N SER A 405 -6.36 -6.78 40.49
CA SER A 405 -5.41 -6.47 39.40
C SER A 405 -4.70 -7.72 38.86
N GLY A 406 -4.92 -8.04 37.60
CA GLY A 406 -4.40 -9.26 36.96
C GLY A 406 -5.23 -10.48 37.35
N CYS A 407 -6.18 -10.86 36.49
CA CYS A 407 -6.99 -12.05 36.67
C CYS A 407 -7.15 -12.81 35.35
N GLN A 408 -6.78 -14.09 35.36
CA GLN A 408 -6.93 -15.03 34.24
C GLN A 408 -8.05 -16.02 34.55
N LEU A 409 -9.12 -16.01 33.77
CA LEU A 409 -10.34 -16.82 33.97
C LEU A 409 -10.48 -17.88 32.87
N TYR A 410 -10.12 -19.14 33.14
CA TYR A 410 -10.26 -20.25 32.20
C TYR A 410 -11.65 -20.89 32.35
N LEU A 411 -12.44 -20.89 31.27
CA LEU A 411 -13.80 -21.44 31.24
C LEU A 411 -13.85 -22.80 30.54
N SER A 412 -14.60 -23.76 31.09
CA SER A 412 -14.94 -24.99 30.36
C SER A 412 -15.94 -24.71 29.22
N LYS A 413 -16.20 -25.73 28.38
CA LYS A 413 -17.28 -25.67 27.39
C LYS A 413 -18.67 -25.51 28.02
N ASP A 414 -18.86 -26.03 29.24
CA ASP A 414 -20.09 -25.97 30.02
C ASP A 414 -20.22 -24.69 30.87
N SER A 415 -19.24 -23.78 30.76
CA SER A 415 -19.21 -22.46 31.39
C SER A 415 -19.19 -21.30 30.38
N LEU A 416 -19.30 -21.56 29.07
CA LEU A 416 -19.32 -20.49 28.04
C LEU A 416 -20.54 -19.56 28.13
N GLY A 417 -21.58 -19.95 28.86
CA GLY A 417 -22.75 -19.11 29.18
C GLY A 417 -22.61 -18.27 30.46
N ALA A 418 -21.44 -18.23 31.10
CA ALA A 418 -21.23 -17.54 32.37
C ALA A 418 -21.49 -16.02 32.27
N SER A 419 -22.26 -15.48 33.22
CA SER A 419 -22.40 -14.04 33.41
C SER A 419 -21.18 -13.51 34.18
N ILE A 420 -20.29 -12.78 33.50
CA ILE A 420 -19.08 -12.20 34.11
C ILE A 420 -19.30 -10.72 34.40
N THR A 421 -19.10 -10.30 35.65
CA THR A 421 -19.22 -8.90 36.09
C THR A 421 -17.91 -8.40 36.68
N THR A 422 -17.40 -7.25 36.21
CA THR A 422 -16.16 -6.63 36.71
C THR A 422 -16.42 -5.26 37.34
N ALA A 423 -15.76 -4.98 38.47
CA ALA A 423 -15.78 -3.68 39.15
C ALA A 423 -14.36 -3.33 39.63
N LYS A 424 -13.94 -2.06 39.46
CA LYS A 424 -12.63 -1.52 39.94
C LYS A 424 -11.40 -2.40 39.66
N SER A 425 -11.43 -3.20 38.60
CA SER A 425 -10.46 -4.27 38.35
C SER A 425 -9.72 -4.07 37.03
N SER A 426 -8.44 -4.46 36.97
CA SER A 426 -7.55 -4.29 35.82
C SER A 426 -6.95 -5.62 35.34
N GLU A 427 -6.51 -5.67 34.09
CA GLU A 427 -5.83 -6.84 33.50
C GLU A 427 -6.67 -8.13 33.63
N ILE A 428 -7.94 -8.03 33.25
CA ILE A 428 -8.91 -9.14 33.32
C ILE A 428 -9.07 -9.79 31.95
N ASN A 429 -8.63 -11.04 31.87
CA ASN A 429 -8.59 -11.84 30.66
C ASN A 429 -9.36 -13.16 30.88
N VAL A 430 -10.14 -13.57 29.89
CA VAL A 430 -10.97 -14.78 29.91
C VAL A 430 -10.49 -15.72 28.82
N LEU A 431 -10.15 -16.95 29.18
CA LEU A 431 -9.70 -17.96 28.23
C LEU A 431 -10.81 -18.99 27.98
N VAL A 432 -11.11 -19.22 26.71
CA VAL A 432 -12.09 -20.22 26.26
C VAL A 432 -11.40 -21.34 25.47
N PRO A 433 -11.95 -22.56 25.43
CA PRO A 433 -11.34 -23.67 24.69
C PRO A 433 -11.40 -23.39 23.18
N GLY A 434 -10.33 -23.74 22.46
CA GLY A 434 -10.28 -23.65 21.01
C GLY A 434 -11.32 -24.53 20.30
N ALA A 435 -11.48 -24.30 19.00
CA ALA A 435 -12.43 -25.06 18.16
C ALA A 435 -12.08 -26.56 18.12
N ASP A 436 -10.79 -26.89 18.02
CA ASP A 436 -10.29 -28.27 18.09
C ASP A 436 -10.22 -28.78 19.54
N PRO A 437 -10.52 -30.07 19.81
CA PRO A 437 -10.39 -30.66 21.15
C PRO A 437 -8.98 -30.59 21.76
N ASN A 438 -7.95 -30.42 20.93
CA ASN A 438 -6.54 -30.27 21.31
C ASN A 438 -5.99 -28.86 20.97
N GLY A 439 -6.87 -27.89 20.66
CA GLY A 439 -6.45 -26.54 20.29
C GLY A 439 -6.03 -25.70 21.50
N ASP A 440 -5.18 -24.70 21.26
CA ASP A 440 -4.77 -23.75 22.28
C ASP A 440 -5.95 -22.94 22.84
N TRP A 441 -5.79 -22.43 24.06
CA TRP A 441 -6.75 -21.55 24.73
C TRP A 441 -6.82 -20.18 24.04
N VAL A 442 -8.04 -19.70 23.76
CA VAL A 442 -8.26 -18.39 23.14
C VAL A 442 -8.48 -17.34 24.22
N GLU A 443 -7.54 -16.39 24.35
CA GLU A 443 -7.57 -15.32 25.36
C GLU A 443 -8.40 -14.10 24.90
N HIS A 444 -9.32 -13.67 25.74
CA HIS A 444 -10.22 -12.52 25.52
C HIS A 444 -10.08 -11.51 26.66
N ALA A 445 -9.42 -10.38 26.40
CA ALA A 445 -9.37 -9.26 27.34
C ALA A 445 -10.75 -8.59 27.50
N LEU A 446 -11.20 -8.39 28.75
CA LEU A 446 -12.45 -7.69 29.04
C LEU A 446 -12.25 -6.16 29.04
N PRO A 447 -13.19 -5.37 28.47
CA PRO A 447 -13.15 -3.91 28.49
C PRO A 447 -13.05 -3.32 29.90
N GLN A 448 -12.02 -2.50 30.13
CA GLN A 448 -11.75 -1.81 31.41
C GLN A 448 -11.99 -0.29 31.35
N GLN A 449 -12.20 0.25 30.15
CA GLN A 449 -12.50 1.67 29.91
C GLN A 449 -13.87 1.77 29.22
N PHE A 450 -14.63 2.82 29.54
CA PHE A 450 -15.97 3.05 29.00
C PHE A 450 -16.10 4.50 28.51
N VAL A 451 -16.67 4.68 27.33
CA VAL A 451 -17.09 5.98 26.80
C VAL A 451 -18.51 6.27 27.30
N ASN A 452 -18.78 7.52 27.66
CA ASN A 452 -20.05 7.96 28.20
C ASN A 452 -20.52 9.18 27.41
N GLU A 453 -21.47 8.98 26.50
CA GLU A 453 -21.96 10.01 25.59
C GLU A 453 -23.34 10.49 26.03
N PHE A 454 -23.56 11.80 26.09
CA PHE A 454 -24.88 12.35 26.36
C PHE A 454 -25.68 12.46 25.04
N LYS A 455 -26.67 11.58 24.86
CA LYS A 455 -27.53 11.47 23.67
C LYS A 455 -28.99 11.38 24.08
N ASP A 456 -29.86 12.11 23.38
CA ASP A 456 -31.32 12.07 23.57
C ASP A 456 -31.77 12.30 25.04
N GLY A 457 -31.08 13.18 25.76
CA GLY A 457 -31.39 13.52 27.15
C GLY A 457 -30.87 12.53 28.20
N ARG A 458 -30.11 11.50 27.82
CA ARG A 458 -29.53 10.50 28.72
C ARG A 458 -28.05 10.24 28.43
N PHE A 459 -27.32 9.71 29.41
CA PHE A 459 -26.01 9.11 29.14
C PHE A 459 -26.18 7.72 28.53
N VAL A 460 -25.41 7.45 27.48
CA VAL A 460 -25.21 6.14 26.87
C VAL A 460 -23.78 5.72 27.17
N THR A 461 -23.61 4.70 28.00
CA THR A 461 -22.31 4.13 28.34
C THR A 461 -22.00 2.97 27.40
N THR A 462 -20.91 3.06 26.66
CA THR A 462 -20.39 1.99 25.80
C THR A 462 -19.01 1.54 26.30
N PRO A 463 -18.71 0.23 26.30
CA PRO A 463 -17.34 -0.22 26.55
C PRO A 463 -16.43 0.29 25.42
N VAL A 464 -15.26 0.82 25.78
CA VAL A 464 -14.17 0.99 24.83
C VAL A 464 -13.63 -0.39 24.51
N SER A 465 -13.71 -0.80 23.24
CA SER A 465 -13.29 -2.11 22.77
C SER A 465 -11.77 -2.32 22.85
N HIS A 466 -11.27 -2.55 24.07
CA HIS A 466 -9.90 -3.01 24.37
C HIS A 466 -9.71 -4.52 24.18
N SER A 467 -10.75 -5.22 23.73
CA SER A 467 -10.63 -6.53 23.08
C SER A 467 -9.62 -6.47 21.93
N GLY A 468 -8.82 -7.53 21.73
CA GLY A 468 -7.89 -7.68 20.59
C GLY A 468 -8.51 -7.71 19.19
N GLY A 469 -9.81 -7.41 19.04
CA GLY A 469 -10.43 -7.06 17.77
C GLY A 469 -9.84 -5.74 17.28
N SER A 470 -8.72 -5.82 16.56
CA SER A 470 -7.87 -4.66 16.27
C SER A 470 -8.58 -3.56 15.48
N GLN A 471 -7.99 -2.36 15.54
CA GLN A 471 -8.38 -1.16 14.81
C GLN A 471 -8.77 -1.44 13.34
N SER A 472 -10.08 -1.48 13.04
CA SER A 472 -10.56 -1.95 11.73
C SER A 472 -10.36 -0.94 10.58
N PHE A 473 -9.92 0.28 10.85
CA PHE A 473 -9.80 1.35 9.87
C PHE A 473 -8.58 1.22 8.93
N ILE A 474 -7.66 0.28 9.18
CA ILE A 474 -6.57 -0.02 8.25
C ILE A 474 -7.05 -1.06 7.23
N GLY A 475 -7.35 -0.57 6.03
CA GLY A 475 -7.59 -1.38 4.84
C GLY A 475 -6.42 -1.35 3.85
N ILE A 476 -6.52 -2.18 2.81
CA ILE A 476 -5.59 -2.16 1.67
C ILE A 476 -6.33 -2.48 0.36
N ASN A 477 -5.88 -1.91 -0.75
CA ASN A 477 -6.34 -2.26 -2.08
C ASN A 477 -5.58 -3.49 -2.58
N TYR A 478 -6.30 -4.56 -2.91
CA TYR A 478 -5.75 -5.75 -3.56
C TYR A 478 -6.15 -5.68 -5.04
N GLY A 479 -5.33 -4.96 -5.80
CA GLY A 479 -5.38 -4.94 -7.25
C GLY A 479 -4.93 -6.26 -7.86
N LEU A 480 -5.33 -6.49 -9.12
CA LEU A 480 -5.14 -7.74 -9.86
C LEU A 480 -4.60 -7.51 -11.29
N VAL A 481 -4.15 -6.29 -11.61
CA VAL A 481 -3.60 -5.94 -12.93
C VAL A 481 -2.10 -6.31 -13.01
N ALA A 482 -1.81 -7.60 -12.83
CA ALA A 482 -0.48 -8.20 -12.86
C ALA A 482 -0.54 -9.69 -13.19
N ASP A 483 0.49 -10.23 -13.85
CA ASP A 483 0.60 -11.69 -14.14
C ASP A 483 1.43 -12.47 -13.11
N ASN A 484 2.17 -11.75 -12.26
CA ASN A 484 3.17 -12.33 -11.34
C ASN A 484 2.64 -12.65 -9.93
N LEU A 485 1.36 -12.38 -9.65
CA LEU A 485 0.82 -12.32 -8.29
C LEU A 485 0.80 -13.67 -7.53
N PRO A 486 0.97 -13.66 -6.20
CA PRO A 486 0.93 -14.86 -5.39
C PRO A 486 -0.49 -15.45 -5.29
N PRO A 487 -0.64 -16.77 -5.09
CA PRO A 487 -1.94 -17.42 -4.96
C PRO A 487 -2.79 -16.78 -3.86
N PRO A 488 -4.10 -16.51 -4.06
CA PRO A 488 -4.91 -15.77 -3.08
C PRO A 488 -4.96 -16.39 -1.67
N ALA A 489 -4.82 -17.71 -1.53
CA ALA A 489 -4.73 -18.39 -0.23
C ALA A 489 -3.42 -18.09 0.54
N ALA A 490 -2.35 -17.68 -0.15
CA ALA A 490 -1.13 -17.16 0.47
C ALA A 490 -1.32 -15.70 0.87
N THR A 491 -1.95 -14.88 0.02
CA THR A 491 -2.33 -13.50 0.32
C THR A 491 -3.26 -13.40 1.55
N ALA A 492 -4.25 -14.29 1.67
CA ALA A 492 -5.14 -14.34 2.84
C ALA A 492 -4.36 -14.60 4.15
N LYS A 493 -3.39 -15.52 4.13
CA LYS A 493 -2.49 -15.79 5.27
C LYS A 493 -1.58 -14.60 5.58
N LEU A 494 -1.05 -13.92 4.55
CA LEU A 494 -0.27 -12.69 4.71
C LEU A 494 -1.11 -11.63 5.43
N LEU A 495 -2.30 -11.31 4.93
CA LEU A 495 -3.20 -10.34 5.56
C LEU A 495 -3.52 -10.75 7.01
N GLN A 496 -3.84 -12.02 7.28
CA GLN A 496 -4.06 -12.54 8.63
C GLN A 496 -2.83 -12.41 9.57
N SER A 497 -1.61 -12.26 9.06
CA SER A 497 -0.40 -12.00 9.87
C SER A 497 -0.20 -10.51 10.22
N THR A 498 -0.86 -9.60 9.51
CA THR A 498 -0.72 -8.14 9.63
C THR A 498 -1.83 -7.48 10.46
N SER A 499 -1.66 -6.21 10.82
CA SER A 499 -2.72 -5.38 11.38
C SER A 499 -3.79 -4.91 10.37
N ILE A 500 -3.74 -5.35 9.10
CA ILE A 500 -4.72 -5.00 8.08
C ILE A 500 -6.01 -5.80 8.34
N GLN A 501 -7.15 -5.12 8.41
CA GLN A 501 -8.45 -5.75 8.69
C GLN A 501 -9.47 -5.61 7.56
N LYS A 502 -9.21 -4.76 6.57
CA LYS A 502 -10.11 -4.56 5.42
C LYS A 502 -9.33 -4.71 4.12
N VAL A 503 -10.00 -5.19 3.09
CA VAL A 503 -9.46 -5.26 1.73
C VAL A 503 -10.48 -4.71 0.75
N ARG A 504 -10.03 -3.92 -0.23
CA ARG A 504 -10.83 -3.47 -1.36
C ARG A 504 -10.37 -4.19 -2.61
N LEU A 505 -11.34 -4.75 -3.33
CA LEU A 505 -11.18 -5.45 -4.60
C LEU A 505 -11.86 -4.63 -5.69
N TYR A 506 -11.25 -4.51 -6.86
CA TYR A 506 -11.83 -3.79 -8.01
C TYR A 506 -12.89 -4.62 -8.76
N GLY A 507 -13.03 -5.91 -8.42
CA GLY A 507 -14.01 -6.84 -8.96
C GLY A 507 -14.26 -8.01 -8.01
N ALA A 508 -15.18 -8.90 -8.36
CA ALA A 508 -15.64 -9.99 -7.50
C ALA A 508 -14.94 -11.34 -7.77
N ASP A 509 -13.59 -11.38 -7.73
CA ASP A 509 -12.85 -12.60 -8.09
C ASP A 509 -13.21 -13.82 -7.21
N PRO A 510 -13.69 -14.94 -7.79
CA PRO A 510 -14.11 -16.11 -7.04
C PRO A 510 -13.00 -16.80 -6.22
N ALA A 511 -11.73 -16.68 -6.59
CA ALA A 511 -10.61 -17.31 -5.88
C ALA A 511 -10.17 -16.48 -4.68
N VAL A 512 -10.08 -15.15 -4.83
CA VAL A 512 -9.84 -14.19 -3.74
C VAL A 512 -10.98 -14.22 -2.73
N LEU A 513 -12.23 -14.18 -3.17
CA LEU A 513 -13.39 -14.24 -2.27
C LEU A 513 -13.43 -15.55 -1.47
N LYS A 514 -13.12 -16.70 -2.08
CA LYS A 514 -13.01 -17.99 -1.37
C LYS A 514 -11.80 -18.04 -0.43
N ALA A 515 -10.65 -17.48 -0.82
CA ALA A 515 -9.47 -17.45 0.03
C ALA A 515 -9.64 -16.57 1.29
N LEU A 516 -10.48 -15.53 1.21
CA LEU A 516 -10.82 -14.65 2.33
C LEU A 516 -11.97 -15.20 3.22
N ALA A 517 -12.57 -16.33 2.87
CA ALA A 517 -13.64 -16.94 3.66
C ALA A 517 -13.16 -17.32 5.07
N ASN A 518 -13.96 -16.98 6.08
CA ASN A 518 -13.72 -17.19 7.52
C ASN A 518 -12.46 -16.49 8.08
N THR A 519 -11.81 -15.60 7.32
CA THR A 519 -10.62 -14.86 7.79
C THR A 519 -10.93 -13.71 8.76
N GLY A 520 -12.18 -13.24 8.78
CA GLY A 520 -12.62 -12.06 9.54
C GLY A 520 -12.32 -10.71 8.88
N ILE A 521 -11.56 -10.70 7.78
CA ILE A 521 -11.20 -9.50 7.00
C ILE A 521 -12.45 -8.95 6.30
N GLY A 522 -12.73 -7.65 6.47
CA GLY A 522 -13.84 -6.97 5.80
C GLY A 522 -13.55 -6.72 4.32
N ILE A 523 -14.48 -7.07 3.42
CA ILE A 523 -14.27 -6.98 1.97
C ILE A 523 -15.15 -5.88 1.37
N VAL A 524 -14.52 -4.97 0.62
CA VAL A 524 -15.18 -4.04 -0.31
C VAL A 524 -15.01 -4.58 -1.72
N ILE A 525 -16.10 -4.63 -2.50
CA ILE A 525 -16.11 -5.18 -3.86
C ILE A 525 -16.55 -4.12 -4.86
N GLY A 526 -15.74 -3.88 -5.89
CA GLY A 526 -16.11 -3.10 -7.06
C GLY A 526 -17.10 -3.83 -7.98
N ALA A 527 -18.15 -3.13 -8.40
CA ALA A 527 -18.75 -3.36 -9.71
C ALA A 527 -18.04 -2.45 -10.72
N ALA A 528 -17.72 -2.95 -11.90
CA ALA A 528 -16.89 -2.22 -12.85
C ALA A 528 -17.65 -1.05 -13.50
N ASN A 529 -16.92 -0.07 -14.05
CA ASN A 529 -17.54 1.02 -14.81
C ASN A 529 -18.35 0.49 -16.01
N SER A 530 -17.94 -0.64 -16.59
CA SER A 530 -18.68 -1.37 -17.64
C SER A 530 -20.04 -1.93 -17.20
N ASP A 531 -20.22 -2.20 -15.90
CA ASP A 531 -21.43 -2.84 -15.37
C ASP A 531 -22.57 -1.82 -15.22
N ILE A 532 -22.23 -0.56 -14.98
CA ILE A 532 -23.15 0.54 -14.64
C ILE A 532 -24.35 0.65 -15.61
N PRO A 533 -24.19 0.61 -16.95
CA PRO A 533 -25.34 0.74 -17.85
C PRO A 533 -26.35 -0.39 -17.71
N ALA A 534 -25.89 -1.63 -17.53
CA ALA A 534 -26.76 -2.80 -17.33
C ALA A 534 -27.45 -2.71 -15.96
N LEU A 535 -26.67 -2.50 -14.89
CA LEU A 535 -27.15 -2.33 -13.52
C LEU A 535 -28.17 -1.18 -13.37
N ALA A 536 -28.02 -0.10 -14.15
CA ALA A 536 -28.95 1.03 -14.18
C ALA A 536 -30.25 0.71 -14.93
N SER A 537 -30.13 0.08 -16.10
CA SER A 537 -31.25 -0.15 -17.02
C SER A 537 -32.22 -1.25 -16.57
N ASP A 538 -31.74 -2.26 -15.84
CA ASP A 538 -32.52 -3.45 -15.48
C ASP A 538 -32.24 -3.91 -14.03
N PRO A 539 -33.24 -3.85 -13.13
CA PRO A 539 -33.13 -4.39 -11.77
C PRO A 539 -32.85 -5.90 -11.71
N ASN A 540 -33.17 -6.67 -12.76
CA ASN A 540 -32.82 -8.09 -12.81
C ASN A 540 -31.31 -8.28 -13.01
N SER A 541 -30.64 -7.41 -13.78
CA SER A 541 -29.18 -7.41 -13.92
C SER A 541 -28.47 -7.13 -12.60
N ALA A 542 -28.96 -6.18 -11.78
CA ALA A 542 -28.46 -5.98 -10.42
C ALA A 542 -28.73 -7.19 -9.50
N THR A 543 -29.90 -7.82 -9.62
CA THR A 543 -30.23 -9.05 -8.89
C THR A 543 -29.31 -10.21 -9.28
N GLN A 544 -29.03 -10.39 -10.56
CA GLN A 544 -28.10 -11.40 -11.08
C GLN A 544 -26.65 -11.14 -10.61
N TRP A 545 -26.20 -9.89 -10.63
CA TRP A 545 -24.88 -9.49 -10.13
C TRP A 545 -24.74 -9.84 -8.63
N ILE A 546 -25.72 -9.50 -7.78
CA ILE A 546 -25.72 -9.87 -6.35
C ILE A 546 -25.75 -11.40 -6.15
N ASN A 547 -26.54 -12.12 -6.95
CA ASN A 547 -26.63 -13.58 -6.89
C ASN A 547 -25.34 -14.30 -7.33
N ALA A 548 -24.56 -13.71 -8.25
CA ALA A 548 -23.29 -14.27 -8.71
C ALA A 548 -22.10 -13.89 -7.81
N ASN A 549 -22.06 -12.64 -7.34
CA ASN A 549 -20.86 -12.02 -6.78
C ASN A 549 -20.88 -11.86 -5.25
N ILE A 550 -22.06 -11.92 -4.61
CA ILE A 550 -22.21 -11.70 -3.15
C ILE A 550 -22.75 -12.95 -2.45
N LEU A 551 -23.89 -13.47 -2.89
CA LEU A 551 -24.56 -14.60 -2.22
C LEU A 551 -23.74 -15.90 -2.12
N PRO A 552 -22.88 -16.29 -3.09
CA PRO A 552 -22.12 -17.54 -2.98
C PRO A 552 -20.98 -17.49 -1.95
N TYR A 553 -20.69 -16.32 -1.38
CA TYR A 553 -19.55 -16.08 -0.49
C TYR A 553 -19.96 -15.56 0.90
N TYR A 554 -21.04 -14.76 0.97
CA TYR A 554 -21.57 -14.25 2.23
C TYR A 554 -22.32 -15.35 3.02
N PRO A 555 -22.19 -15.45 4.36
CA PRO A 555 -21.44 -14.58 5.27
C PRO A 555 -19.99 -15.01 5.53
N ALA A 556 -19.54 -16.16 4.98
CA ALA A 556 -18.21 -16.70 5.26
C ALA A 556 -17.10 -15.71 4.85
N SER A 557 -17.20 -15.15 3.65
CA SER A 557 -16.43 -14.00 3.22
C SER A 557 -17.18 -12.73 3.68
N LYS A 558 -16.56 -11.95 4.57
CA LYS A 558 -17.18 -10.83 5.29
C LYS A 558 -17.27 -9.58 4.40
N ILE A 559 -18.13 -9.65 3.39
CA ILE A 559 -18.42 -8.53 2.50
C ILE A 559 -19.18 -7.45 3.29
N ILE A 560 -18.73 -6.19 3.17
CA ILE A 560 -19.27 -5.04 3.94
C ILE A 560 -19.78 -3.91 3.05
N ILE A 561 -19.17 -3.68 1.89
CA ILE A 561 -19.57 -2.60 0.95
C ILE A 561 -19.42 -3.11 -0.48
N VAL A 562 -20.36 -2.76 -1.35
CA VAL A 562 -20.21 -2.80 -2.81
C VAL A 562 -20.05 -1.37 -3.31
N THR A 563 -18.96 -1.10 -4.03
CA THR A 563 -18.73 0.20 -4.70
C THR A 563 -19.09 0.07 -6.16
N VAL A 564 -20.15 0.75 -6.59
CA VAL A 564 -20.58 0.78 -7.99
C VAL A 564 -19.71 1.80 -8.72
N GLY A 565 -18.78 1.31 -9.54
CA GLY A 565 -17.84 2.13 -10.28
C GLY A 565 -16.67 2.71 -9.47
N ASN A 566 -15.68 3.18 -10.22
CA ASN A 566 -14.48 3.87 -9.74
C ASN A 566 -14.26 5.16 -10.55
N GLU A 567 -14.23 6.30 -9.85
CA GLU A 567 -13.96 7.65 -10.38
C GLU A 567 -14.83 8.07 -11.58
N VAL A 568 -16.06 7.52 -11.68
CA VAL A 568 -17.00 7.67 -12.81
C VAL A 568 -17.20 9.13 -13.25
N LEU A 569 -17.21 10.08 -12.30
CA LEU A 569 -17.38 11.52 -12.57
C LEU A 569 -16.18 12.19 -13.27
N LEU A 570 -15.05 11.50 -13.43
CA LEU A 570 -13.93 11.94 -14.28
C LEU A 570 -13.94 11.32 -15.68
N SER A 571 -14.83 10.36 -15.97
CA SER A 571 -14.86 9.64 -17.26
C SER A 571 -15.23 10.53 -18.47
N GLY A 572 -15.81 11.71 -18.23
CA GLY A 572 -16.37 12.58 -19.27
C GLY A 572 -17.71 12.09 -19.87
N ASP A 573 -18.02 10.79 -19.80
CA ASP A 573 -19.26 10.22 -20.33
C ASP A 573 -20.48 10.58 -19.47
N GLN A 574 -21.27 11.51 -19.99
CA GLN A 574 -22.49 11.98 -19.34
C GLN A 574 -23.55 10.88 -19.20
N ASN A 575 -23.56 9.87 -20.08
CA ASN A 575 -24.48 8.73 -19.96
C ASN A 575 -24.10 7.92 -18.71
N LEU A 576 -22.83 7.54 -18.60
CA LEU A 576 -22.30 6.77 -17.47
C LEU A 576 -22.50 7.50 -16.13
N ILE A 577 -22.24 8.82 -16.10
CA ILE A 577 -22.47 9.66 -14.93
C ILE A 577 -23.96 9.70 -14.54
N SER A 578 -24.88 9.81 -15.52
CA SER A 578 -26.33 9.81 -15.27
C SER A 578 -26.87 8.45 -14.78
N GLN A 579 -26.23 7.35 -15.20
CA GLN A 579 -26.64 5.97 -14.89
C GLN A 579 -26.13 5.48 -13.52
N LEU A 580 -25.12 6.13 -12.94
CA LEU A 580 -24.49 5.74 -11.67
C LEU A 580 -25.49 5.65 -10.50
N LEU A 581 -26.34 6.66 -10.30
CA LEU A 581 -27.32 6.67 -9.21
C LEU A 581 -28.41 5.58 -9.38
N PRO A 582 -29.05 5.42 -10.56
CA PRO A 582 -29.92 4.27 -10.83
C PRO A 582 -29.27 2.91 -10.60
N ALA A 583 -28.01 2.72 -11.00
CA ALA A 583 -27.27 1.47 -10.76
C ALA A 583 -27.11 1.21 -9.25
N MET A 584 -26.73 2.22 -8.47
CA MET A 584 -26.62 2.12 -7.00
C MET A 584 -27.97 1.81 -6.34
N GLN A 585 -29.06 2.42 -6.82
CA GLN A 585 -30.43 2.16 -6.33
C GLN A 585 -30.87 0.72 -6.61
N ASN A 586 -30.66 0.21 -7.83
CA ASN A 586 -30.98 -1.17 -8.18
C ASN A 586 -30.16 -2.19 -7.38
N MET A 587 -28.88 -1.90 -7.14
CA MET A 587 -27.98 -2.75 -6.33
C MET A 587 -28.40 -2.82 -4.86
N GLU A 588 -28.79 -1.70 -4.25
CA GLU A 588 -29.29 -1.68 -2.87
C GLU A 588 -30.68 -2.34 -2.77
N ASN A 589 -31.53 -2.20 -3.79
CA ASN A 589 -32.80 -2.92 -3.87
C ASN A 589 -32.61 -4.44 -3.97
N ALA A 590 -31.64 -4.90 -4.77
CA ALA A 590 -31.25 -6.30 -4.86
C ALA A 590 -30.69 -6.84 -3.53
N LEU A 591 -29.83 -6.07 -2.84
CA LEU A 591 -29.36 -6.42 -1.48
C LEU A 591 -30.50 -6.47 -0.46
N LYS A 592 -31.47 -5.56 -0.52
CA LYS A 592 -32.67 -5.58 0.34
C LYS A 592 -33.53 -6.83 0.08
N ALA A 593 -33.80 -7.16 -1.18
CA ALA A 593 -34.51 -8.38 -1.56
C ALA A 593 -33.77 -9.65 -1.08
N ALA A 594 -32.44 -9.65 -1.16
CA ALA A 594 -31.57 -10.71 -0.65
C ALA A 594 -31.43 -10.75 0.88
N SER A 595 -32.17 -9.92 1.64
CA SER A 595 -32.05 -9.78 3.10
C SER A 595 -30.62 -9.39 3.59
N LEU A 596 -29.84 -8.75 2.73
CA LEU A 596 -28.52 -8.18 3.00
C LEU A 596 -28.51 -6.65 3.13
N GLY A 597 -29.60 -5.98 2.75
CA GLY A 597 -29.75 -4.53 2.86
C GLY A 597 -29.38 -4.02 4.26
N GLY A 598 -28.55 -3.00 4.32
CA GLY A 598 -27.99 -2.44 5.56
C GLY A 598 -26.88 -3.27 6.23
N LYS A 599 -26.72 -4.57 5.93
CA LYS A 599 -25.58 -5.41 6.36
C LYS A 599 -24.40 -5.25 5.41
N VAL A 600 -24.70 -5.25 4.11
CA VAL A 600 -23.82 -4.80 3.02
C VAL A 600 -24.34 -3.45 2.57
N LYS A 601 -23.44 -2.48 2.36
CA LYS A 601 -23.78 -1.12 1.92
C LYS A 601 -23.46 -0.92 0.45
N VAL A 602 -24.19 -0.02 -0.24
CA VAL A 602 -23.81 0.43 -1.59
C VAL A 602 -23.21 1.84 -1.53
N SER A 603 -22.06 2.04 -2.18
CA SER A 603 -21.41 3.34 -2.36
C SER A 603 -20.82 3.43 -3.78
N THR A 604 -20.05 4.48 -4.08
CA THR A 604 -19.30 4.70 -5.32
C THR A 604 -18.01 5.44 -4.98
N VAL A 605 -16.91 5.16 -5.66
CA VAL A 605 -15.60 5.78 -5.38
C VAL A 605 -15.38 7.02 -6.25
N HIS A 606 -14.93 8.10 -5.63
CA HIS A 606 -14.65 9.39 -6.26
C HIS A 606 -13.16 9.75 -6.21
N SER A 607 -12.69 10.46 -7.22
CA SER A 607 -11.41 11.19 -7.17
C SER A 607 -11.55 12.49 -6.40
N MET A 608 -10.46 13.05 -5.86
CA MET A 608 -10.47 14.42 -5.30
C MET A 608 -10.92 15.48 -6.31
N ALA A 609 -10.74 15.26 -7.61
CA ALA A 609 -11.15 16.19 -8.67
C ALA A 609 -12.68 16.29 -8.89
N VAL A 610 -13.51 15.63 -8.07
CA VAL A 610 -14.93 16.01 -7.93
C VAL A 610 -15.12 17.33 -7.18
N LEU A 611 -14.08 17.85 -6.51
CA LEU A 611 -14.06 19.18 -5.91
C LEU A 611 -13.54 20.22 -6.92
N SER A 612 -14.18 21.40 -6.94
CA SER A 612 -13.65 22.60 -7.64
C SER A 612 -12.87 23.54 -6.72
N GLN A 613 -13.00 23.38 -5.40
CA GLN A 613 -12.23 24.11 -4.38
C GLN A 613 -11.86 23.17 -3.25
N SER A 614 -10.62 23.26 -2.75
CA SER A 614 -10.08 22.41 -1.69
C SER A 614 -8.92 23.04 -0.89
N ASP A 615 -8.44 24.23 -1.27
CA ASP A 615 -7.40 24.98 -0.57
C ASP A 615 -7.86 26.46 -0.43
N PRO A 616 -8.08 26.97 0.80
CA PRO A 616 -7.96 26.27 2.09
C PRO A 616 -9.04 25.18 2.25
N PRO A 617 -8.85 24.17 3.12
CA PRO A 617 -9.83 23.11 3.33
C PRO A 617 -11.24 23.59 3.72
N SER A 618 -11.38 24.73 4.40
CA SER A 618 -12.69 25.35 4.67
C SER A 618 -13.48 25.71 3.41
N SER A 619 -12.80 25.94 2.28
CA SER A 619 -13.42 26.30 0.99
C SER A 619 -13.97 25.09 0.22
N GLY A 620 -13.76 23.88 0.75
CA GLY A 620 -14.14 22.62 0.12
C GLY A 620 -15.51 22.65 -0.54
N LEU A 621 -15.55 22.48 -1.87
CA LEU A 621 -16.75 22.62 -2.67
C LEU A 621 -16.76 21.63 -3.83
N PHE A 622 -17.82 20.81 -3.93
CA PHE A 622 -18.06 19.95 -5.09
C PHE A 622 -18.25 20.78 -6.36
N ASN A 623 -17.68 20.32 -7.47
CA ASN A 623 -17.71 21.00 -8.75
C ASN A 623 -19.16 21.29 -9.20
N PRO A 624 -19.53 22.56 -9.51
CA PRO A 624 -20.88 22.92 -9.94
C PRO A 624 -21.43 22.06 -11.08
N SER A 625 -20.58 21.63 -12.02
CA SER A 625 -20.94 20.75 -13.14
C SER A 625 -21.49 19.38 -12.71
N TYR A 626 -21.23 18.96 -11.47
CA TYR A 626 -21.66 17.69 -10.90
C TYR A 626 -22.59 17.85 -9.69
N GLN A 627 -23.02 19.08 -9.36
CA GLN A 627 -23.64 19.38 -8.07
C GLN A 627 -24.97 18.62 -7.84
N ASP A 628 -25.81 18.48 -8.87
CA ASP A 628 -27.07 17.75 -8.76
C ASP A 628 -26.86 16.22 -8.70
N THR A 629 -25.92 15.69 -9.49
CA THR A 629 -25.52 14.27 -9.42
C THR A 629 -24.97 13.94 -8.03
N MET A 630 -24.05 14.77 -7.50
CA MET A 630 -23.55 14.62 -6.13
C MET A 630 -24.67 14.74 -5.10
N ARG A 631 -25.64 15.65 -5.27
CA ARG A 631 -26.78 15.76 -4.35
C ARG A 631 -27.61 14.48 -4.30
N GLY A 632 -27.86 13.85 -5.44
CA GLY A 632 -28.56 12.56 -5.52
C GLY A 632 -27.77 11.40 -4.89
N LEU A 633 -26.47 11.31 -5.19
CA LEU A 633 -25.57 10.29 -4.63
C LEU A 633 -25.44 10.42 -3.10
N LEU A 634 -25.26 11.64 -2.58
CA LEU A 634 -25.16 11.91 -1.15
C LEU A 634 -26.49 11.66 -0.42
N GLN A 635 -27.63 12.02 -1.01
CA GLN A 635 -28.94 11.70 -0.44
C GLN A 635 -29.16 10.18 -0.34
N PHE A 636 -28.81 9.43 -1.39
CA PHE A 636 -28.83 7.97 -1.35
C PHE A 636 -27.88 7.38 -0.29
N GLN A 637 -26.66 7.92 -0.17
CA GLN A 637 -25.69 7.48 0.85
C GLN A 637 -26.23 7.70 2.27
N ARG A 638 -26.80 8.88 2.56
CA ARG A 638 -27.50 9.18 3.82
C ARG A 638 -28.63 8.19 4.09
N GLU A 639 -29.57 8.02 3.15
CA GLU A 639 -30.77 7.20 3.33
C GLU A 639 -30.48 5.74 3.65
N ASN A 640 -29.36 5.20 3.13
CA ASN A 640 -28.95 3.82 3.35
C ASN A 640 -27.85 3.68 4.41
N GLY A 641 -27.41 4.79 5.04
CA GLY A 641 -26.33 4.82 6.02
C GLY A 641 -25.03 4.24 5.47
N SER A 642 -24.56 4.79 4.35
CA SER A 642 -23.39 4.38 3.58
C SER A 642 -22.39 5.53 3.47
N PRO A 643 -21.06 5.29 3.50
CA PRO A 643 -20.07 6.36 3.43
C PRO A 643 -19.89 6.93 2.03
N LEU A 644 -19.40 8.17 1.94
CA LEU A 644 -18.79 8.72 0.74
C LEU A 644 -17.38 8.14 0.60
N ALA A 645 -17.12 7.42 -0.50
CA ALA A 645 -15.81 6.86 -0.78
C ALA A 645 -14.98 7.78 -1.69
N ILE A 646 -13.78 8.16 -1.27
CA ILE A 646 -12.96 9.21 -1.92
C ILE A 646 -11.47 8.81 -1.97
N ASN A 647 -10.73 9.29 -2.97
CA ASN A 647 -9.31 8.98 -3.22
C ASN A 647 -8.37 10.20 -3.02
N PRO A 648 -8.07 10.62 -1.78
CA PRO A 648 -7.08 11.66 -1.48
C PRO A 648 -5.65 11.15 -1.63
N TYR A 649 -4.95 11.63 -2.65
CA TYR A 649 -3.53 11.35 -2.88
C TYR A 649 -2.67 12.62 -2.66
N PRO A 650 -1.98 12.75 -1.51
CA PRO A 650 -0.96 13.78 -1.31
C PRO A 650 0.22 13.71 -2.29
N PHE A 651 0.48 12.54 -2.88
CA PHE A 651 1.51 12.34 -3.90
C PHE A 651 1.31 13.25 -5.13
N PHE A 652 0.11 13.29 -5.72
CA PHE A 652 -0.17 14.15 -6.88
C PHE A 652 -0.14 15.65 -6.54
N ALA A 653 -0.46 16.00 -5.29
CA ALA A 653 -0.32 17.37 -4.79
C ALA A 653 1.17 17.78 -4.67
N TYR A 654 2.05 16.86 -4.26
CA TYR A 654 3.50 17.09 -4.27
C TYR A 654 4.08 17.12 -5.70
N GLN A 655 3.63 16.26 -6.62
CA GLN A 655 4.04 16.34 -8.04
C GLN A 655 3.70 17.70 -8.66
N SER A 656 2.58 18.29 -8.26
CA SER A 656 2.12 19.62 -8.72
C SER A 656 2.90 20.78 -8.09
N ASP A 657 3.52 20.57 -6.92
CA ASP A 657 4.26 21.58 -6.14
C ASP A 657 5.48 20.94 -5.44
N PRO A 658 6.58 20.66 -6.17
CA PRO A 658 7.67 19.78 -5.71
C PRO A 658 8.62 20.40 -4.66
N ARG A 659 8.18 21.43 -3.92
CA ARG A 659 9.00 22.15 -2.92
C ARG A 659 9.21 21.34 -1.62
N PRO A 660 10.36 21.48 -0.92
CA PRO A 660 10.66 20.68 0.28
C PRO A 660 9.63 20.81 1.41
N GLU A 661 9.06 21.99 1.62
CA GLU A 661 8.02 22.21 2.62
C GLU A 661 6.68 21.55 2.24
N THR A 662 6.40 21.41 0.94
CA THR A 662 5.25 20.64 0.45
C THR A 662 5.52 19.14 0.59
N LEU A 663 6.75 18.67 0.36
CA LEU A 663 7.13 17.26 0.62
C LEU A 663 6.93 16.91 2.10
N ALA A 664 7.50 17.72 3.01
CA ALA A 664 7.39 17.47 4.45
C ALA A 664 5.92 17.45 4.92
N PHE A 665 5.11 18.38 4.43
CA PHE A 665 3.66 18.45 4.69
C PHE A 665 2.88 17.25 4.09
N CYS A 666 3.27 16.73 2.92
CA CYS A 666 2.64 15.54 2.35
C CYS A 666 3.07 14.23 3.04
N LEU A 667 4.30 14.16 3.56
CA LEU A 667 4.87 12.98 4.22
C LEU A 667 4.62 12.94 5.75
N PHE A 668 3.76 13.81 6.30
CA PHE A 668 3.53 13.97 7.75
C PHE A 668 4.81 14.28 8.57
N GLN A 669 5.86 14.82 7.95
CA GLN A 669 7.11 15.17 8.61
C GLN A 669 7.01 16.51 9.35
N PRO A 670 7.89 16.81 10.33
CA PRO A 670 7.88 18.09 11.02
C PRO A 670 7.95 19.28 10.06
N ASN A 671 6.93 20.13 10.10
CA ASN A 671 6.77 21.32 9.25
C ASN A 671 6.05 22.43 10.04
N SER A 672 5.89 23.62 9.45
CA SER A 672 5.24 24.79 10.10
C SER A 672 3.73 24.66 10.28
N GLY A 673 3.11 23.66 9.65
CA GLY A 673 1.69 23.64 9.34
C GLY A 673 1.32 24.61 8.21
N ARG A 674 0.08 24.50 7.74
CA ARG A 674 -0.60 25.46 6.85
C ARG A 674 -1.83 26.00 7.56
N VAL A 675 -1.97 27.32 7.62
CA VAL A 675 -3.12 27.98 8.23
C VAL A 675 -4.24 28.09 7.20
N ASP A 676 -5.38 27.48 7.50
CA ASP A 676 -6.63 27.65 6.77
C ASP A 676 -7.13 29.09 6.95
N SER A 677 -7.22 29.84 5.84
CA SER A 677 -7.56 31.26 5.87
C SER A 677 -9.06 31.55 6.06
N GLY A 678 -9.93 30.54 6.00
CA GLY A 678 -11.37 30.68 6.21
C GLY A 678 -11.84 30.35 7.62
N ASN A 679 -11.11 29.51 8.37
CA ASN A 679 -11.47 29.14 9.75
C ASN A 679 -10.32 29.25 10.79
N GLY A 680 -9.07 29.48 10.38
CA GLY A 680 -7.91 29.61 11.27
C GLY A 680 -7.31 28.29 11.79
N ILE A 681 -7.80 27.13 11.33
CA ILE A 681 -7.24 25.81 11.66
C ILE A 681 -5.84 25.68 11.07
N ILE A 682 -4.90 25.13 11.85
CA ILE A 682 -3.56 24.79 11.36
C ILE A 682 -3.54 23.31 10.99
N TYR A 683 -3.55 23.00 9.70
CA TYR A 683 -3.33 21.64 9.21
C TYR A 683 -1.83 21.32 9.28
N MET A 684 -1.49 20.14 9.81
CA MET A 684 -0.08 19.72 9.95
C MET A 684 0.38 18.75 8.85
N ASN A 685 -0.55 18.25 8.02
CA ASN A 685 -0.25 17.40 6.88
C ASN A 685 -1.31 17.54 5.76
N MET A 686 -0.97 17.09 4.55
CA MET A 686 -1.83 17.17 3.37
C MET A 686 -3.02 16.21 3.39
N PHE A 687 -2.91 15.05 4.07
CA PHE A 687 -3.99 14.06 4.11
C PHE A 687 -5.20 14.61 4.87
N ASP A 688 -4.98 15.15 6.07
CA ASP A 688 -6.02 15.81 6.86
C ASP A 688 -6.67 16.97 6.09
N ALA A 689 -5.85 17.78 5.40
CA ALA A 689 -6.33 18.90 4.59
C ALA A 689 -7.21 18.45 3.40
N GLN A 690 -6.81 17.40 2.67
CA GLN A 690 -7.60 16.84 1.58
C GLN A 690 -8.91 16.20 2.08
N VAL A 691 -8.85 15.45 3.18
CA VAL A 691 -10.04 14.80 3.78
C VAL A 691 -11.01 15.83 4.36
N ASP A 692 -10.50 16.90 4.99
CA ASP A 692 -11.36 17.96 5.52
C ASP A 692 -11.89 18.93 4.46
N ALA A 693 -11.23 19.05 3.29
CA ALA A 693 -11.86 19.68 2.12
C ALA A 693 -13.12 18.91 1.68
N VAL A 694 -13.10 17.58 1.72
CA VAL A 694 -14.27 16.74 1.44
C VAL A 694 -15.34 16.91 2.54
N ARG A 695 -14.94 16.98 3.82
CA ARG A 695 -15.86 17.28 4.93
C ARG A 695 -16.51 18.65 4.79
N SER A 696 -15.77 19.68 4.37
CA SER A 696 -16.32 21.01 4.07
C SER A 696 -17.31 20.98 2.91
N ALA A 697 -17.01 20.24 1.83
CA ALA A 697 -17.91 20.09 0.68
C ALA A 697 -19.22 19.38 1.05
N LEU A 698 -19.13 18.30 1.85
CA LEU A 698 -20.30 17.65 2.47
C LEU A 698 -21.10 18.63 3.34
N ASN A 699 -20.42 19.39 4.20
CA ASN A 699 -21.04 20.37 5.09
C ASN A 699 -21.77 21.48 4.32
N ALA A 700 -21.18 21.99 3.24
CA ALA A 700 -21.73 23.03 2.37
C ALA A 700 -22.97 22.55 1.59
N MET A 701 -23.00 21.28 1.17
CA MET A 701 -24.19 20.68 0.54
C MET A 701 -25.27 20.24 1.54
N GLY A 702 -25.00 20.26 2.85
CA GLY A 702 -25.93 19.91 3.92
C GLY A 702 -25.88 18.45 4.39
N PHE A 703 -24.81 17.72 4.07
CA PHE A 703 -24.61 16.29 4.33
C PHE A 703 -23.59 16.01 5.45
N LYS A 704 -23.73 16.72 6.57
CA LYS A 704 -22.77 16.72 7.71
C LYS A 704 -22.60 15.35 8.37
N ASP A 705 -23.64 14.53 8.28
CA ASP A 705 -23.85 13.20 8.86
C ASP A 705 -23.25 12.04 8.04
N ILE A 706 -22.85 12.28 6.79
CA ILE A 706 -22.25 11.23 5.95
C ILE A 706 -20.81 10.97 6.39
N GLU A 707 -20.49 9.71 6.66
CA GLU A 707 -19.14 9.25 6.96
C GLU A 707 -18.25 9.28 5.71
N ILE A 708 -16.97 9.60 5.88
CA ILE A 708 -15.97 9.53 4.80
C ILE A 708 -15.23 8.21 4.90
N LEU A 709 -14.96 7.58 3.75
CA LEU A 709 -14.09 6.43 3.58
C LEU A 709 -13.03 6.78 2.54
N VAL A 710 -11.76 6.66 2.90
CA VAL A 710 -10.64 6.81 1.96
C VAL A 710 -10.45 5.48 1.23
N ALA A 711 -10.96 5.39 0.01
CA ALA A 711 -10.96 4.14 -0.77
C ALA A 711 -9.59 3.85 -1.40
N GLU A 712 -8.81 4.89 -1.67
CA GLU A 712 -7.41 4.79 -2.09
C GLU A 712 -6.60 5.95 -1.54
N THR A 713 -5.41 5.64 -1.04
CA THR A 713 -4.33 6.61 -0.85
C THR A 713 -3.00 5.89 -0.77
N GLY A 714 -1.92 6.47 -1.28
CA GLY A 714 -0.63 5.82 -1.34
C GLY A 714 0.47 6.71 -1.92
N TRP A 715 1.67 6.16 -2.01
CA TRP A 715 2.84 6.82 -2.56
C TRP A 715 3.77 5.79 -3.23
N PRO A 716 4.19 6.01 -4.49
CA PRO A 716 4.97 5.03 -5.25
C PRO A 716 6.46 5.06 -4.85
N TYR A 717 7.11 3.90 -4.80
CA TYR A 717 8.52 3.81 -4.36
C TYR A 717 9.54 3.96 -5.51
N ARG A 718 9.06 4.00 -6.76
CA ARG A 718 9.81 4.10 -8.01
C ARG A 718 8.91 4.83 -9.03
N GLY A 719 9.50 5.47 -10.03
CA GLY A 719 8.76 6.10 -11.14
C GLY A 719 9.66 6.28 -12.37
N ASP A 720 9.11 6.88 -13.43
CA ASP A 720 9.91 7.30 -14.59
C ASP A 720 10.84 8.47 -14.23
N SER A 721 11.89 8.69 -15.02
CA SER A 721 12.92 9.71 -14.75
C SER A 721 12.44 11.17 -14.79
N ASN A 722 11.18 11.41 -15.17
CA ASN A 722 10.50 12.70 -15.15
C ASN A 722 9.47 12.84 -14.02
N GLU A 723 9.31 11.82 -13.16
CA GLU A 723 8.39 11.88 -12.02
C GLU A 723 9.13 12.34 -10.76
N VAL A 724 8.65 13.42 -10.12
CA VAL A 724 9.24 13.94 -8.89
C VAL A 724 8.50 13.39 -7.68
N GLY A 725 9.22 12.80 -6.74
CA GLY A 725 8.65 12.25 -5.50
C GLY A 725 8.68 10.72 -5.32
N PRO A 726 8.65 9.87 -6.36
CA PRO A 726 8.75 8.42 -6.16
C PRO A 726 10.11 8.00 -5.60
N SER A 727 10.13 7.44 -4.39
CA SER A 727 11.33 6.86 -3.77
C SER A 727 10.94 5.93 -2.63
N ILE A 728 11.81 4.97 -2.26
CA ILE A 728 11.57 4.05 -1.14
C ILE A 728 11.44 4.82 0.18
N GLU A 729 12.23 5.88 0.36
CA GLU A 729 12.24 6.74 1.54
C GLU A 729 10.90 7.49 1.67
N ASN A 730 10.44 8.10 0.57
CA ASN A 730 9.18 8.85 0.55
C ASN A 730 7.96 7.92 0.68
N ALA A 731 7.95 6.79 -0.03
CA ALA A 731 6.87 5.81 0.07
C ALA A 731 6.77 5.18 1.47
N ARG A 732 7.92 4.87 2.09
CA ARG A 732 7.97 4.40 3.48
C ARG A 732 7.53 5.46 4.47
N ALA A 733 7.98 6.70 4.30
CA ALA A 733 7.57 7.81 5.16
C ALA A 733 6.06 8.07 5.05
N TYR A 734 5.51 8.14 3.84
CA TYR A 734 4.08 8.37 3.63
C TYR A 734 3.23 7.27 4.27
N ASN A 735 3.42 6.02 3.83
CA ASN A 735 2.58 4.90 4.26
C ASN A 735 2.78 4.59 5.75
N GLY A 736 4.01 4.66 6.26
CA GLY A 736 4.32 4.45 7.68
C GLY A 736 3.74 5.54 8.59
N ASN A 737 3.86 6.81 8.22
CA ASN A 737 3.34 7.91 9.02
C ASN A 737 1.81 8.01 8.94
N LEU A 738 1.19 7.69 7.80
CA LEU A 738 -0.27 7.56 7.69
C LEU A 738 -0.79 6.44 8.60
N ILE A 739 -0.15 5.26 8.62
CA ILE A 739 -0.48 4.18 9.56
C ILE A 739 -0.33 4.65 11.01
N ALA A 740 0.72 5.42 11.34
CA ALA A 740 0.90 5.97 12.69
C ALA A 740 -0.16 7.01 13.07
N HIS A 741 -0.51 7.94 12.17
CA HIS A 741 -1.60 8.90 12.34
C HIS A 741 -2.93 8.15 12.59
N LEU A 742 -3.29 7.20 11.73
CA LEU A 742 -4.52 6.42 11.87
C LEU A 742 -4.55 5.66 13.20
N ARG A 743 -3.44 5.03 13.61
CA ARG A 743 -3.33 4.31 14.89
C ARG A 743 -3.49 5.21 16.11
N SER A 744 -3.19 6.52 16.00
CA SER A 744 -3.27 7.47 17.11
C SER A 744 -4.70 7.85 17.53
N LEU A 745 -5.71 7.55 16.71
CA LEU A 745 -7.11 7.95 16.89
C LEU A 745 -7.37 9.46 16.93
N VAL A 746 -6.40 10.31 16.57
CA VAL A 746 -6.55 11.77 16.61
C VAL A 746 -7.63 12.28 15.65
N GLY A 747 -7.82 11.62 14.50
CA GLY A 747 -8.73 12.05 13.44
C GLY A 747 -8.22 13.30 12.71
N THR A 748 -9.07 13.89 11.87
CA THR A 748 -8.76 15.16 11.19
C THR A 748 -9.26 16.35 12.02
N PRO A 749 -8.78 17.59 11.80
CA PRO A 749 -9.26 18.78 12.51
C PRO A 749 -10.78 19.00 12.51
N LEU A 750 -11.50 18.64 11.43
CA LEU A 750 -12.98 18.70 11.37
C LEU A 750 -13.66 17.37 11.77
N MET A 751 -12.92 16.29 11.97
CA MET A 751 -13.43 14.98 12.46
C MET A 751 -12.53 14.39 13.57
N PRO A 752 -12.35 15.10 14.70
CA PRO A 752 -11.40 14.70 15.74
C PRO A 752 -11.87 13.50 16.57
N GLY A 753 -10.92 12.74 17.11
CA GLY A 753 -11.16 11.63 18.03
C GLY A 753 -11.61 10.31 17.38
N LYS A 754 -11.64 10.25 16.04
CA LYS A 754 -12.00 9.06 15.26
C LYS A 754 -11.14 8.97 14.01
N SER A 755 -10.50 7.82 13.78
CA SER A 755 -9.78 7.56 12.53
C SER A 755 -10.73 7.27 11.37
N VAL A 756 -10.39 7.80 10.20
CA VAL A 756 -11.11 7.57 8.94
C VAL A 756 -10.78 6.18 8.40
N ASP A 757 -11.78 5.42 7.95
CA ASP A 757 -11.58 4.14 7.28
C ASP A 757 -10.74 4.36 6.02
N THR A 758 -9.52 3.82 5.98
CA THR A 758 -8.49 4.18 5.00
C THR A 758 -7.86 2.95 4.36
N TYR A 759 -7.93 2.87 3.03
CA TYR A 759 -7.44 1.76 2.24
C TYR A 759 -6.16 2.17 1.49
N LEU A 760 -5.04 1.61 1.92
CA LEU A 760 -3.74 1.90 1.32
C LEU A 760 -3.66 1.35 -0.12
N PHE A 761 -3.11 2.12 -1.05
CA PHE A 761 -2.85 1.72 -2.43
C PHE A 761 -1.33 1.47 -2.60
N ALA A 762 -0.84 0.24 -2.80
CA ALA A 762 -1.56 -1.04 -2.95
C ALA A 762 -0.84 -2.22 -2.29
N LEU A 763 -1.52 -3.38 -2.20
CA LEU A 763 -0.96 -4.59 -1.56
C LEU A 763 0.30 -5.11 -2.27
N TYR A 764 0.28 -5.13 -3.60
CA TYR A 764 1.37 -5.56 -4.47
C TYR A 764 1.64 -4.51 -5.55
N ASP A 765 2.79 -4.59 -6.22
CA ASP A 765 2.98 -3.90 -7.50
C ASP A 765 2.10 -4.55 -8.57
N GLU A 766 1.32 -3.75 -9.27
CA GLU A 766 0.50 -4.19 -10.41
C GLU A 766 1.26 -3.90 -11.72
N ASP A 767 2.09 -4.85 -12.16
CA ASP A 767 3.07 -4.63 -13.23
C ASP A 767 2.50 -4.49 -14.64
N LEU A 768 1.24 -4.90 -14.86
CA LEU A 768 0.51 -4.68 -16.10
C LEU A 768 -0.28 -3.36 -16.13
N LYS A 769 -0.23 -2.52 -15.08
CA LYS A 769 -0.91 -1.22 -15.10
C LYS A 769 -0.35 -0.31 -16.21
N PRO A 770 -1.19 0.29 -17.06
CA PRO A 770 -0.77 1.29 -18.04
C PRO A 770 -0.39 2.62 -17.35
N GLY A 771 0.13 3.58 -18.12
CA GLY A 771 0.49 4.91 -17.61
C GLY A 771 1.93 5.02 -17.06
N PRO A 772 2.21 6.04 -16.23
CA PRO A 772 3.56 6.35 -15.72
C PRO A 772 4.24 5.19 -14.98
N GLY A 773 5.57 5.26 -14.87
CA GLY A 773 6.40 4.29 -14.13
C GLY A 773 5.96 4.07 -12.68
N SER A 774 5.39 5.10 -12.04
CA SER A 774 4.84 5.05 -10.68
C SER A 774 3.67 4.10 -10.50
N GLU A 775 2.78 3.97 -11.49
CA GLU A 775 1.60 3.10 -11.42
C GLU A 775 1.97 1.63 -11.15
N ARG A 776 3.16 1.22 -11.59
CA ARG A 776 3.75 -0.12 -11.42
C ARG A 776 4.72 -0.17 -10.22
N ALA A 777 4.51 0.67 -9.20
CA ALA A 777 5.42 0.85 -8.06
C ALA A 777 4.72 1.28 -6.74
N PHE A 778 3.42 1.04 -6.59
CA PHE A 778 2.66 1.38 -5.38
C PHE A 778 2.63 0.25 -4.32
N GLY A 779 3.24 -0.90 -4.57
CA GLY A 779 3.18 -2.06 -3.68
C GLY A 779 3.79 -1.81 -2.29
N LEU A 780 3.13 -2.38 -1.27
CA LEU A 780 3.71 -2.53 0.08
C LEU A 780 4.43 -3.88 0.24
N PHE A 781 4.00 -4.91 -0.50
CA PHE A 781 4.61 -6.24 -0.54
C PHE A 781 5.02 -6.63 -1.96
N LYS A 782 5.99 -7.53 -2.07
CA LYS A 782 6.36 -8.21 -3.33
C LYS A 782 5.54 -9.50 -3.51
N PRO A 783 5.54 -10.10 -4.71
CA PRO A 783 4.94 -11.42 -4.93
C PRO A 783 5.53 -12.55 -4.07
N ASP A 784 6.77 -12.40 -3.57
CA ASP A 784 7.38 -13.34 -2.61
C ASP A 784 6.86 -13.19 -1.15
N LEU A 785 5.85 -12.33 -0.94
CA LEU A 785 5.23 -11.98 0.34
C LEU A 785 6.13 -11.18 1.30
N SER A 786 7.36 -10.80 0.92
CA SER A 786 8.17 -9.87 1.69
C SER A 786 7.68 -8.43 1.51
N MET A 787 7.82 -7.61 2.56
CA MET A 787 7.59 -6.16 2.44
C MET A 787 8.64 -5.52 1.52
N ILE A 788 8.24 -4.55 0.70
CA ILE A 788 9.18 -3.73 -0.08
C ILE A 788 9.94 -2.78 0.86
N TYR A 789 9.24 -2.23 1.85
CA TYR A 789 9.77 -1.42 2.94
C TYR A 789 8.88 -1.58 4.19
N ASP A 790 9.47 -1.59 5.38
CA ASP A 790 8.71 -1.78 6.62
C ASP A 790 7.95 -0.50 7.03
N VAL A 791 6.62 -0.61 7.08
CA VAL A 791 5.65 0.41 7.51
C VAL A 791 4.96 0.05 8.83
N GLY A 792 5.45 -0.97 9.55
CA GLY A 792 5.00 -1.31 10.90
C GLY A 792 3.72 -2.15 10.97
N PHE A 793 3.39 -2.95 9.95
CA PHE A 793 2.19 -3.80 9.92
C PHE A 793 2.18 -4.98 10.91
N SER A 794 3.31 -5.30 11.56
CA SER A 794 3.44 -6.46 12.44
C SER A 794 2.49 -6.39 13.65
N LYS A 795 1.69 -7.44 13.86
CA LYS A 795 0.84 -7.58 15.07
C LYS A 795 1.63 -7.55 16.38
N SER A 796 2.94 -7.82 16.35
CA SER A 796 3.82 -7.84 17.52
C SER A 796 4.14 -6.44 18.09
N SER A 797 3.78 -5.35 17.39
CA SER A 797 4.03 -3.98 17.89
C SER A 797 2.95 -3.45 18.84
N LEU A 798 2.03 -4.29 19.33
CA LEU A 798 0.90 -3.90 20.18
C LEU A 798 1.24 -3.83 21.68
N THR A 799 2.41 -3.28 22.03
CA THR A 799 2.67 -2.75 23.38
C THR A 799 2.18 -1.31 23.46
N PRO A 800 1.18 -0.96 24.30
CA PRO A 800 0.69 0.41 24.38
C PRO A 800 1.77 1.37 24.95
N SER A 801 2.32 2.22 24.10
CA SER A 801 3.03 3.43 24.57
C SER A 801 1.98 4.38 25.15
N THR A 802 1.86 4.41 26.48
CA THR A 802 0.82 5.20 27.16
C THR A 802 0.95 6.70 26.87
N PRO A 803 -0.16 7.40 26.56
CA PRO A 803 -0.12 8.82 26.25
C PRO A 803 0.23 9.64 27.51
N LYS A 804 1.38 10.32 27.49
CA LYS A 804 1.73 11.31 28.50
C LYS A 804 1.26 12.69 28.07
N THR A 805 0.15 13.14 28.66
CA THR A 805 -0.28 14.54 28.66
C THR A 805 0.88 15.46 29.06
N PRO A 806 1.11 16.60 28.39
CA PRO A 806 2.33 17.38 28.58
C PRO A 806 2.44 17.98 29.98
N SER A 807 3.56 17.67 30.63
CA SER A 807 4.10 18.42 31.78
C SER A 807 5.63 18.44 31.65
N PRO A 808 6.31 19.47 32.17
CA PRO A 808 7.55 19.96 31.61
C PRO A 808 8.69 18.93 31.65
N SER A 809 9.34 18.73 30.51
CA SER A 809 10.46 17.79 30.35
C SER A 809 11.56 18.07 31.38
N ALA A 810 11.76 17.14 32.31
CA ALA A 810 12.93 17.12 33.15
C ALA A 810 14.19 17.04 32.27
N LYS A 811 15.19 17.88 32.58
CA LYS A 811 16.43 17.97 31.80
C LYS A 811 17.13 16.61 31.75
N PRO A 812 17.64 16.15 30.59
CA PRO A 812 18.61 15.06 30.55
C PRO A 812 19.85 15.48 31.35
N THR A 813 20.16 14.78 32.43
CA THR A 813 21.30 15.08 33.32
C THR A 813 22.61 14.42 32.87
N GLY A 814 22.71 14.08 31.58
CA GLY A 814 23.93 13.62 30.92
C GLY A 814 24.38 14.65 29.87
N ALA A 815 25.68 14.89 29.80
CA ALA A 815 26.25 15.69 28.71
C ALA A 815 26.11 14.94 27.37
N VAL A 816 25.80 15.70 26.32
CA VAL A 816 25.70 15.24 24.93
C VAL A 816 26.63 16.12 24.11
N TRP A 817 27.34 15.50 23.17
CA TRP A 817 28.28 16.14 22.27
C TRP A 817 27.86 15.94 20.82
N CYS A 818 28.26 16.86 19.94
CA CYS A 818 28.13 16.69 18.51
C CYS A 818 29.46 16.24 17.90
N MET A 819 29.46 15.19 17.06
CA MET A 819 30.68 14.63 16.47
C MET A 819 30.48 14.28 14.98
N PRO A 820 31.53 14.37 14.14
CA PRO A 820 31.51 13.87 12.77
C PRO A 820 31.12 12.39 12.68
N LYS A 821 30.38 12.02 11.62
CA LYS A 821 30.13 10.62 11.28
C LYS A 821 31.37 9.99 10.63
N SER A 822 31.59 8.71 10.89
CA SER A 822 32.60 7.91 10.21
C SER A 822 32.28 7.78 8.71
N GLY A 823 33.24 8.06 7.83
CA GLY A 823 33.10 7.93 6.38
C GLY A 823 32.71 9.20 5.63
N VAL A 824 32.60 10.34 6.31
CA VAL A 824 32.50 11.67 5.66
C VAL A 824 33.86 12.07 5.09
N SER A 825 33.89 12.71 3.91
CA SER A 825 35.14 13.18 3.30
C SER A 825 35.65 14.50 3.91
N ASP A 826 36.98 14.70 3.89
CA ASP A 826 37.61 15.93 4.42
C ASP A 826 37.05 17.20 3.78
N ALA A 827 36.65 17.19 2.50
CA ALA A 827 36.03 18.34 1.84
C ALA A 827 34.67 18.72 2.45
N GLN A 828 33.86 17.72 2.85
CA GLN A 828 32.57 17.94 3.52
C GLN A 828 32.76 18.36 4.98
N LEU A 829 33.79 17.83 5.65
CA LEU A 829 34.16 18.23 7.01
C LEU A 829 34.73 19.65 7.05
N GLN A 830 35.54 20.05 6.07
CA GLN A 830 36.04 21.41 5.91
C GLN A 830 34.89 22.40 5.69
N ALA A 831 33.97 22.12 4.76
CA ALA A 831 32.80 22.97 4.54
C ALA A 831 31.92 23.11 5.81
N SER A 832 31.85 22.07 6.63
CA SER A 832 31.10 22.07 7.89
C SER A 832 31.84 22.81 9.03
N LEU A 833 33.16 22.73 9.04
CA LEU A 833 34.07 23.50 9.91
C LEU A 833 34.00 24.99 9.58
N ASP A 834 34.13 25.35 8.29
CA ASP A 834 34.02 26.71 7.78
C ASP A 834 32.65 27.32 8.13
N TYR A 835 31.57 26.54 7.98
CA TYR A 835 30.23 26.94 8.43
C TYR A 835 30.18 27.17 9.95
N ALA A 836 30.67 26.22 10.77
CA ALA A 836 30.66 26.36 12.23
C ALA A 836 31.38 27.63 12.70
N CYS A 837 32.61 27.88 12.20
CA CYS A 837 33.38 29.07 12.53
C CYS A 837 32.72 30.35 11.98
N GLY A 838 32.16 30.30 10.78
CA GLY A 838 31.44 31.40 10.14
C GLY A 838 30.15 31.82 10.86
N GLN A 839 29.58 30.97 11.72
CA GLN A 839 28.44 31.29 12.59
C GLN A 839 28.84 31.91 13.95
N GLY A 840 30.06 32.45 14.06
CA GLY A 840 30.51 33.17 15.27
C GLY A 840 31.04 32.29 16.39
N ILE A 841 31.51 31.09 16.06
CA ILE A 841 32.14 30.16 17.00
C ILE A 841 33.65 30.45 17.08
N ASP A 842 34.20 30.49 18.29
CA ASP A 842 35.63 30.70 18.50
C ASP A 842 36.44 29.47 18.05
N CYS A 843 36.93 29.56 16.82
CA CYS A 843 37.84 28.59 16.21
C CYS A 843 39.33 28.97 16.39
N SER A 844 39.67 29.95 17.22
CA SER A 844 41.07 30.25 17.54
C SER A 844 41.82 29.10 18.25
N PRO A 845 41.19 28.24 19.10
CA PRO A 845 41.90 27.14 19.75
C PRO A 845 42.36 26.03 18.78
N ILE A 846 41.80 25.97 17.57
CA ILE A 846 42.17 25.01 16.50
C ILE A 846 43.03 25.64 15.40
N GLN A 847 43.53 26.87 15.58
CA GLN A 847 44.55 27.47 14.70
C GLN A 847 45.97 27.04 15.12
N PRO A 848 46.99 27.16 14.24
CA PRO A 848 48.37 26.82 14.58
C PRO A 848 48.87 27.49 15.87
N GLY A 849 49.28 26.68 16.85
CA GLY A 849 49.67 27.13 18.20
C GLY A 849 48.53 27.23 19.22
N GLY A 850 47.29 26.94 18.82
CA GLY A 850 46.12 26.86 19.70
C GLY A 850 46.07 25.57 20.53
N ALA A 851 45.42 25.64 21.70
CA ALA A 851 45.38 24.54 22.68
C ALA A 851 44.57 23.29 22.26
N CYS A 852 43.92 23.32 21.10
CA CYS A 852 43.21 22.19 20.49
C CYS A 852 43.63 21.97 19.03
N PHE A 853 44.78 22.53 18.61
CA PHE A 853 45.31 22.36 17.26
C PHE A 853 45.68 20.91 16.94
N ASP A 854 46.21 20.17 17.93
CA ASP A 854 46.65 18.79 17.74
C ASP A 854 45.59 17.75 18.19
N PRO A 855 45.40 16.66 17.43
CA PRO A 855 46.11 16.32 16.18
C PRO A 855 45.59 17.14 14.98
N ASN A 856 46.52 17.81 14.29
CA ASN A 856 46.24 18.68 13.14
C ASN A 856 45.61 17.91 11.96
N THR A 857 44.27 17.78 11.98
CA THR A 857 43.46 17.04 11.01
C THR A 857 42.08 17.67 10.89
N VAL A 858 41.52 17.68 9.67
CA VAL A 858 40.19 18.27 9.40
C VAL A 858 39.11 17.61 10.26
N VAL A 859 39.19 16.30 10.49
CA VAL A 859 38.24 15.56 11.35
C VAL A 859 38.24 16.07 12.79
N SER A 860 39.42 16.28 13.41
CA SER A 860 39.52 16.76 14.79
C SER A 860 39.13 18.23 14.93
N HIS A 861 39.50 19.07 13.96
CA HIS A 861 39.12 20.48 13.91
C HIS A 861 37.61 20.65 13.71
N ALA A 862 37.02 19.92 12.76
CA ALA A 862 35.58 19.87 12.55
C ALA A 862 34.84 19.35 13.79
N ALA A 863 35.34 18.31 14.46
CA ALA A 863 34.75 17.82 15.71
C ALA A 863 34.72 18.86 16.82
N TYR A 864 35.78 19.66 16.97
CA TYR A 864 35.81 20.77 17.92
C TYR A 864 34.74 21.82 17.57
N ALA A 865 34.72 22.31 16.32
CA ALA A 865 33.84 23.39 15.90
C ALA A 865 32.36 22.98 15.84
N MET A 866 32.05 21.78 15.33
CA MET A 866 30.70 21.19 15.33
C MET A 866 30.16 21.02 16.75
N ASN A 867 30.98 20.50 17.67
CA ASN A 867 30.58 20.40 19.08
C ASN A 867 30.34 21.78 19.69
N LEU A 868 31.28 22.72 19.54
CA LEU A 868 31.15 24.04 20.15
C LEU A 868 29.95 24.83 19.59
N TYR A 869 29.67 24.71 18.30
CA TYR A 869 28.43 25.20 17.67
C TYR A 869 27.20 24.56 18.32
N TYR A 870 27.14 23.22 18.41
CA TYR A 870 26.02 22.52 19.05
C TYR A 870 25.81 22.95 20.51
N GLN A 871 26.90 23.09 21.29
CA GLN A 871 26.84 23.53 22.69
C GLN A 871 26.30 24.97 22.82
N ASN A 872 26.68 25.87 21.92
CA ASN A 872 26.32 27.29 22.00
C ASN A 872 24.95 27.60 21.38
N SER A 873 24.58 26.94 20.28
CA SER A 873 23.34 27.20 19.51
C SER A 873 22.07 26.61 20.13
N GLY A 874 22.09 26.23 21.41
CA GLY A 874 20.91 25.74 22.14
C GLY A 874 20.70 24.22 22.17
N LYS A 875 21.69 23.42 21.73
CA LYS A 875 21.78 21.95 21.96
C LYS A 875 20.64 21.09 21.38
N ASN A 876 19.89 21.60 20.40
CA ASN A 876 18.89 20.83 19.67
C ASN A 876 19.53 19.87 18.65
N SER A 877 18.86 18.78 18.29
CA SER A 877 19.39 17.75 17.38
C SER A 877 19.77 18.28 16.00
N TRP A 878 18.99 19.20 15.43
CA TRP A 878 19.26 19.83 14.14
C TRP A 878 20.53 20.70 14.14
N ASN A 879 20.95 21.24 15.29
CA ASN A 879 22.22 21.95 15.44
C ASN A 879 23.45 21.02 15.35
N CYS A 880 23.24 19.71 15.17
CA CYS A 880 24.26 18.70 14.99
C CYS A 880 24.09 17.91 13.69
N ASP A 881 23.26 18.37 12.74
CA ASP A 881 23.13 17.67 11.46
C ASP A 881 24.33 17.95 10.53
N PHE A 882 24.68 19.22 10.34
CA PHE A 882 25.75 19.69 9.45
C PHE A 882 25.68 19.06 8.04
N SER A 883 24.52 19.18 7.37
CA SER A 883 24.27 18.52 6.07
C SER A 883 24.49 17.01 6.15
N GLN A 884 23.93 16.40 7.20
CA GLN A 884 24.11 15.03 7.65
C GLN A 884 25.57 14.59 7.90
N THR A 885 26.56 15.48 7.99
CA THR A 885 27.96 15.08 8.28
C THR A 885 28.21 14.75 9.75
N ALA A 886 27.35 15.19 10.67
CA ALA A 886 27.53 15.01 12.11
C ALA A 886 26.37 14.26 12.79
N ALA A 887 26.60 13.81 14.03
CA ALA A 887 25.66 13.08 14.86
C ALA A 887 25.87 13.35 16.36
N LEU A 888 24.78 13.26 17.13
CA LEU A 888 24.84 13.35 18.60
C LEU A 888 25.41 12.09 19.23
N THR A 889 26.24 12.26 20.25
CA THR A 889 26.82 11.17 21.04
C THR A 889 26.79 11.47 22.54
N SER A 890 26.57 10.43 23.34
CA SER A 890 26.71 10.44 24.80
C SER A 890 28.12 10.03 25.27
N LYS A 891 29.05 9.76 24.33
CA LYS A 891 30.46 9.51 24.63
C LYS A 891 31.24 10.82 24.62
N ASN A 892 31.92 11.14 25.71
CA ASN A 892 32.77 12.33 25.80
C ASN A 892 33.96 12.23 24.82
N PRO A 893 34.10 13.15 23.84
CA PRO A 893 35.19 13.10 22.86
C PRO A 893 36.58 13.38 23.46
N SER A 894 36.68 13.99 24.65
CA SER A 894 37.97 14.22 25.32
C SER A 894 38.79 12.95 25.57
N ASN A 895 38.15 11.77 25.57
CA ASN A 895 38.81 10.48 25.80
C ASN A 895 39.39 9.83 24.52
N LEU A 896 39.24 10.43 23.34
CA LEU A 896 39.71 9.85 22.07
C LEU A 896 41.24 9.94 21.85
N SER A 897 41.95 10.69 22.68
CA SER A 897 43.39 11.00 22.49
C SER A 897 44.37 9.86 22.86
N LEU A 898 43.89 8.71 23.38
CA LEU A 898 44.76 7.69 24.00
C LEU A 898 44.63 6.25 23.48
N THR A 899 43.83 5.98 22.44
CA THR A 899 43.52 4.59 22.02
C THR A 899 43.73 4.27 20.53
N SER A 900 44.19 5.21 19.71
CA SER A 900 44.37 5.02 18.25
C SER A 900 45.82 4.99 17.77
N ALA A 901 46.79 4.79 18.67
CA ALA A 901 48.22 4.79 18.38
C ALA A 901 48.85 3.37 18.29
N LEU A 902 48.13 2.41 17.69
CA LEU A 902 48.62 1.05 17.40
C LEU A 902 47.85 0.45 16.21
N PHE A 903 48.55 -0.34 15.38
CA PHE A 903 48.05 -0.98 14.16
C PHE A 903 47.61 -0.07 13.00
N LEU A 904 48.59 0.64 12.43
CA LEU A 904 48.72 0.68 10.97
C LEU A 904 49.96 -0.14 10.56
N VAL A 905 50.02 -0.55 9.29
CA VAL A 905 51.12 -1.31 8.64
C VAL A 905 51.26 -2.77 9.09
N TYR A 906 50.84 -3.70 8.22
CA TYR A 906 51.78 -4.69 7.64
C TYR A 906 51.18 -5.48 6.45
N THR A 907 51.34 -4.93 5.23
CA THR A 907 51.39 -5.71 3.98
C THR A 907 52.57 -5.19 3.14
N ILE A 908 53.61 -6.01 3.00
CA ILE A 908 54.90 -5.62 2.39
C ILE A 908 54.89 -5.96 0.89
N PRO A 909 55.35 -5.03 0.03
CA PRO A 909 56.14 -5.37 -1.14
C PRO A 909 57.65 -5.10 -0.88
N THR A 910 58.44 -6.14 -1.10
CA THR A 910 59.92 -6.26 -1.04
C THR A 910 60.78 -4.97 -1.07
N MET A 911 61.77 -4.85 -0.15
CA MET A 911 63.22 -4.93 -0.49
C MET A 911 64.21 -4.87 0.70
N LYS A 912 65.20 -5.78 0.66
CA LYS A 912 66.65 -5.71 1.03
C LYS A 912 67.21 -4.81 2.16
N GLN A 913 67.98 -5.47 3.04
CA GLN A 913 69.25 -5.06 3.71
C GLN A 913 69.19 -3.91 4.74
N TRP A 914 69.55 -4.10 6.03
CA TRP A 914 70.88 -4.37 6.67
C TRP A 914 71.87 -3.18 6.64
N PRO A 915 72.66 -2.91 7.71
CA PRO A 915 72.39 -3.11 9.16
C PRO A 915 73.06 -2.07 10.14
N TYR A 916 72.92 -2.33 11.46
CA TYR A 916 73.89 -2.11 12.58
C TYR A 916 73.89 -0.90 13.55
N VAL A 917 74.17 -1.26 14.83
CA VAL A 917 74.86 -0.53 15.94
C VAL A 917 74.04 0.62 16.61
N HIS A 918 73.52 0.48 17.85
CA HIS A 918 74.17 0.44 19.20
C HIS A 918 74.59 1.85 19.71
N ILE A 919 74.59 2.23 21.01
CA ILE A 919 74.45 1.52 22.31
C ILE A 919 74.15 2.54 23.47
N LEU A 920 73.40 2.14 24.54
CA LEU A 920 73.31 2.65 25.95
C LEU A 920 73.36 4.19 26.28
N SER A 921 73.20 4.70 27.52
CA SER A 921 72.28 4.49 28.68
C SER A 921 72.59 5.52 29.78
N VAL A 922 71.59 6.05 30.50
CA VAL A 922 71.77 6.73 31.82
C VAL A 922 70.58 6.42 32.74
N THR A 923 70.83 6.30 34.05
CA THR A 923 69.85 5.87 35.08
C THR A 923 69.99 6.71 36.36
N MET A 924 68.88 7.26 36.90
CA MET A 924 68.71 7.76 38.29
C MET A 924 67.24 8.19 38.54
N VAL A 925 66.66 8.31 39.75
CA VAL A 925 66.74 7.55 41.02
C VAL A 925 65.71 8.14 42.03
N VAL A 926 65.04 7.32 42.87
CA VAL A 926 64.23 7.72 44.06
C VAL A 926 62.91 8.52 43.76
N CYS A 927 61.75 8.36 44.45
CA CYS A 927 61.40 7.65 45.70
C CYS A 927 60.00 6.98 45.67
N THR A 928 59.82 5.96 46.53
CA THR A 928 58.57 5.38 47.11
C THR A 928 57.45 6.38 47.43
N LEU A 929 56.14 6.05 47.50
CA LEU A 929 55.34 4.82 47.75
C LEU A 929 54.09 4.79 46.81
N VAL A 930 53.11 3.86 46.75
CA VAL A 930 52.90 2.37 46.88
C VAL A 930 51.44 2.13 46.38
N GLY A 931 51.03 1.02 45.75
CA GLY A 931 51.79 -0.09 45.17
C GLY A 931 50.91 -1.32 44.82
N VAL A 932 51.42 -2.16 43.91
CA VAL A 932 51.19 -3.62 43.76
C VAL A 932 49.79 -4.12 43.30
N ALA A 933 49.64 -5.04 42.34
CA ALA A 933 50.49 -5.54 41.24
C ALA A 933 49.67 -6.48 40.30
N GLU A 934 50.35 -7.01 39.27
CA GLU A 934 50.06 -8.27 38.54
C GLU A 934 48.91 -8.33 37.51
N LYS A 935 49.04 -9.06 36.39
CA LYS A 935 50.25 -9.31 35.56
C LYS A 935 49.83 -9.74 34.14
N GLN A 936 50.68 -9.48 33.16
CA GLN A 936 50.47 -9.85 31.76
C GLN A 936 51.24 -11.14 31.40
N GLU A 937 50.54 -12.06 30.73
CA GLU A 937 51.01 -13.09 29.78
C GLU A 937 52.09 -14.13 30.16
N GLU A 938 52.25 -15.04 29.19
CA GLU A 938 53.45 -15.80 28.83
C GLU A 938 53.77 -17.11 29.58
N ILE A 939 53.17 -18.21 29.07
CA ILE A 939 53.95 -19.44 28.83
C ILE A 939 54.10 -19.61 27.31
N HIS A 940 55.04 -18.85 26.75
CA HIS A 940 55.62 -19.16 25.45
C HIS A 940 56.57 -20.36 25.63
N ARG A 941 56.03 -21.58 25.58
CA ARG A 941 56.82 -22.81 25.37
C ARG A 941 56.35 -23.46 24.08
N ILE A 942 57.14 -23.31 23.01
CA ILE A 942 58.25 -24.22 22.69
C ILE A 942 57.64 -25.62 22.45
N VAL A 943 57.09 -25.87 21.25
CA VAL A 943 57.79 -26.16 19.98
C VAL A 943 58.42 -27.56 19.98
N ASN A 944 57.95 -28.37 19.03
CA ASN A 944 58.50 -29.64 18.55
C ASN A 944 58.63 -30.80 19.55
N LYS A 945 57.80 -31.84 19.34
CA LYS A 945 58.36 -33.15 18.98
C LYS A 945 57.44 -34.04 18.13
N GLU A 946 57.78 -34.12 16.84
CA GLU A 946 57.80 -35.34 16.03
C GLU A 946 56.60 -36.30 16.08
N LYS A 947 55.53 -35.99 15.33
CA LYS A 947 55.10 -36.80 14.17
C LYS A 947 54.06 -36.12 13.29
#